data_AF-A0A9Q0RZE5-F1
#
_entry.id   AF-A0A9Q0RZE5-F1
#
_cell.length_a   1.000
_cell.length_b   1.000
_cell.length_c   1.000
_cell.angle_alpha   90.00
_cell.angle_beta   90.00
_cell.angle_gamma   90.00
#
_symmetry.space_group_name_H-M   'P 1'
#
loop_
_entity.id
_entity.type
_entity.pdbx_description
1 polymer ?
#
loop_
_entity_poly.entity_id
_entity_poly.type
_entity_poly.pdbx_seq_one_letter_code
_entity_poly.pdbx_strand_id
1 'polypeptide(L)'
;NSELTKKNPKESEKQIVGKDCTVTEPLYNNTFDLTPLRQALHHQLYLSGSDYVNFNICGDVIPPCNGKTHVAACYTHNGTDHVMGLISDPLLTDGRIHLNYTGDVCDTNPQRRYNLQIIFICDYSDPITEPITSNEYSEKECSIHIFIRTQQACLPLPKEIQSNNCTVADKKTDFTFNLMALSQYNHRIQNSDNTTFVINVCKPVLYGHKDMCPPGSSICLENNNESNLSKKFVNYGSTVADPTYENGKLFMHFTSNEKCNVTHNISSHINFNCDTSIETGEPEYLGKLDCEHRFVWHTQLACNSMEPCVATDSRTRFRYDLTPLVNIPHTVKHENKTYTFGICNIANSPCKGKEGICEKTENGNAISMGLFNDHLKLNQTGSPYLLYVGGDVCEKPSRQWTTKIEFLCGKNHEDPIVVENTDCRTVIQYKTDLVCQNEISCKAYNYTSNTEIDLLPLYSSSHNYLAEVNDTLKATEGPPVLHYINVCRPLVPQYGLSCPGGTSACRAINGTRTPVSESSLGYPEVSLTVVEDSVQLKYFKGSVCPKDPQTLLSSVINFFCAPSAGRGKPILQEVLQDCHYVFDWATNIMCPTHLLKFDAENCDIFNDQLNATLNLKQITDKGIVSVKQESKSFDLNICANNRKVETDYAQGTVKIFFDGGSCKPNDPYSVELRMVCKELEKHSAPALTDSCGLVLIRETPLICPLLGITINPTDDSTKPDTTDTDANGEHAGTWGVVFLTFVILLVFGGIIYMAANSNRRAKVMSLFRRRSVSVQYSRVLSDEEASLLLPQPGSLSDSDDDLLT
;
A
#
# COMPACT_ATOMS: atom_id res chain seq x y z
N ASN A 1 -0.61 12.96 -74.89
CA ASN A 1 0.45 11.94 -74.93
C ASN A 1 1.62 12.49 -74.13
N SER A 2 1.68 12.28 -72.82
CA SER A 2 2.09 11.02 -72.15
C SER A 2 3.55 10.73 -72.51
N GLU A 3 4.52 10.69 -71.59
CA GLU A 3 4.63 9.85 -70.40
C GLU A 3 5.92 10.20 -69.63
N LEU A 4 6.05 9.60 -68.43
CA LEU A 4 7.27 9.35 -67.65
C LEU A 4 7.70 10.37 -66.58
N THR A 5 6.93 10.36 -65.48
CA THR A 5 7.51 10.29 -64.13
C THR A 5 6.79 9.19 -63.35
N LYS A 6 7.33 7.96 -63.36
CA LYS A 6 6.95 6.91 -62.41
C LYS A 6 7.61 7.24 -61.07
N LYS A 7 6.79 7.72 -60.13
CA LYS A 7 7.10 7.79 -58.70
C LYS A 7 7.04 6.37 -58.13
N ASN A 8 8.03 5.99 -57.32
CA ASN A 8 7.97 4.86 -56.40
C ASN A 8 6.69 4.92 -55.57
N PRO A 9 5.87 3.85 -55.48
CA PRO A 9 5.02 3.66 -54.34
C PRO A 9 5.91 3.10 -53.21
N LYS A 10 6.04 3.86 -52.12
CA LYS A 10 6.35 3.27 -50.81
C LYS A 10 5.36 2.12 -50.61
N GLU A 11 5.88 0.91 -50.45
CA GLU A 11 5.09 -0.27 -50.13
C GLU A 11 4.43 -0.01 -48.77
N SER A 12 3.14 0.31 -48.81
CA SER A 12 2.30 0.53 -47.65
C SER A 12 2.23 -0.78 -46.84
N GLU A 13 2.44 -0.68 -45.53
CA GLU A 13 2.20 -1.73 -44.53
C GLU A 13 1.05 -2.65 -44.96
N LYS A 14 1.37 -3.93 -45.24
CA LYS A 14 0.39 -4.88 -45.77
C LYS A 14 -0.48 -5.39 -44.62
N GLN A 15 -1.57 -4.66 -44.36
CA GLN A 15 -2.61 -5.06 -43.43
C GLN A 15 -3.27 -6.36 -43.91
N ILE A 16 -3.37 -7.34 -43.02
CA ILE A 16 -4.04 -8.63 -43.28
C ILE A 16 -5.39 -8.58 -42.59
N VAL A 17 -6.43 -8.91 -43.35
CA VAL A 17 -7.80 -8.97 -42.87
C VAL A 17 -8.16 -10.43 -42.61
N GLY A 18 -8.51 -10.73 -41.37
CA GLY A 18 -9.02 -12.03 -40.96
C GLY A 18 -10.47 -12.25 -41.40
N LYS A 19 -11.06 -13.35 -40.94
CA LYS A 19 -12.47 -13.67 -41.19
C LYS A 19 -13.02 -14.52 -40.06
N ASP A 20 -14.30 -14.35 -39.75
CA ASP A 20 -15.03 -15.20 -38.80
C ASP A 20 -14.33 -15.24 -37.41
N CYS A 21 -13.88 -14.08 -36.93
CA CYS A 21 -13.13 -13.92 -35.66
C CYS A 21 -11.73 -14.56 -35.60
N THR A 22 -11.24 -15.03 -36.74
CA THR A 22 -9.92 -15.64 -36.83
C THR A 22 -9.02 -14.83 -37.75
N VAL A 23 -7.73 -14.76 -37.42
CA VAL A 23 -6.73 -14.17 -38.31
C VAL A 23 -5.50 -15.06 -38.36
N THR A 24 -5.07 -15.40 -39.57
CA THR A 24 -3.89 -16.23 -39.80
C THR A 24 -2.70 -15.35 -40.14
N GLU A 25 -1.61 -15.48 -39.38
CA GLU A 25 -0.37 -14.80 -39.72
C GLU A 25 0.36 -15.51 -40.88
N PRO A 26 0.98 -14.75 -41.79
CA PRO A 26 1.46 -15.30 -43.07
C PRO A 26 2.86 -15.93 -43.00
N LEU A 27 3.60 -15.75 -41.89
CA LEU A 27 5.00 -16.16 -41.78
C LEU A 27 5.12 -17.62 -41.37
N TYR A 28 4.33 -18.05 -40.39
CA TYR A 28 4.38 -19.40 -39.83
C TYR A 28 3.03 -20.14 -39.93
N ASN A 29 2.03 -19.53 -40.57
CA ASN A 29 0.70 -20.09 -40.81
C ASN A 29 -0.05 -20.45 -39.52
N ASN A 30 0.19 -19.71 -38.43
CA ASN A 30 -0.58 -19.83 -37.19
C ASN A 30 -1.86 -19.00 -37.26
N THR A 31 -2.94 -19.55 -36.73
CA THR A 31 -4.24 -18.89 -36.68
C THR A 31 -4.56 -18.50 -35.25
N PHE A 32 -4.83 -17.22 -35.05
CA PHE A 32 -5.31 -16.66 -33.80
C PHE A 32 -6.84 -16.71 -33.81
N ASP A 33 -7.43 -17.39 -32.84
CA ASP A 33 -8.88 -17.49 -32.65
C ASP A 33 -9.31 -16.62 -31.48
N LEU A 34 -10.00 -15.52 -31.78
CA LEU A 34 -10.49 -14.59 -30.76
C LEU A 34 -11.91 -14.95 -30.28
N THR A 35 -12.51 -16.02 -30.81
CA THR A 35 -13.86 -16.48 -30.43
C THR A 35 -13.99 -16.74 -28.92
N PRO A 36 -12.99 -17.30 -28.22
CA PRO A 36 -13.08 -17.50 -26.77
C PRO A 36 -13.21 -16.21 -25.96
N LEU A 37 -12.87 -15.05 -26.55
CA LEU A 37 -12.98 -13.73 -25.92
C LEU A 37 -14.35 -13.10 -26.12
N ARG A 38 -15.20 -13.69 -26.98
CA ARG A 38 -16.58 -13.25 -27.18
C ARG A 38 -17.40 -13.53 -25.92
N GLN A 39 -18.13 -12.53 -25.45
CA GLN A 39 -19.08 -12.71 -24.36
C GLN A 39 -20.49 -12.94 -24.91
N ALA A 40 -21.32 -13.64 -24.12
CA ALA A 40 -22.71 -13.93 -24.48
C ALA A 40 -23.57 -12.66 -24.62
N LEU A 41 -23.20 -11.56 -23.94
CA LEU A 41 -23.92 -10.29 -23.96
C LEU A 41 -23.07 -9.17 -24.59
N HIS A 42 -22.06 -8.70 -23.85
CA HIS A 42 -21.07 -7.69 -24.23
C HIS A 42 -20.10 -7.52 -23.06
N HIS A 43 -18.87 -7.10 -23.36
CA HIS A 43 -17.98 -6.43 -22.42
C HIS A 43 -18.47 -5.01 -22.17
N GLN A 44 -18.29 -4.49 -20.96
CA GLN A 44 -18.72 -3.14 -20.59
C GLN A 44 -17.52 -2.35 -20.05
N LEU A 45 -17.28 -1.16 -20.62
CA LEU A 45 -16.27 -0.20 -20.21
C LEU A 45 -16.96 1.08 -19.74
N TYR A 46 -16.73 1.48 -18.50
CA TYR A 46 -17.26 2.75 -17.98
C TYR A 46 -16.32 3.91 -18.34
N LEU A 47 -16.88 5.06 -18.71
CA LEU A 47 -16.15 6.31 -18.98
C LEU A 47 -16.48 7.34 -17.87
N SER A 48 -16.09 8.60 -18.04
CA SER A 48 -16.37 9.67 -17.05
C SER A 48 -17.87 9.97 -16.94
N GLY A 49 -18.41 10.07 -15.71
CA GLY A 49 -19.83 10.37 -15.48
C GLY A 49 -20.76 9.16 -15.70
N SER A 50 -21.92 9.36 -16.34
CA SER A 50 -22.90 8.30 -16.64
C SER A 50 -22.59 7.50 -17.92
N ASP A 51 -21.46 7.79 -18.53
CA ASP A 51 -21.12 7.32 -19.85
C ASP A 51 -20.49 5.92 -19.79
N TYR A 52 -20.85 5.07 -20.75
CA TYR A 52 -20.24 3.74 -20.87
C TYR A 52 -20.25 3.26 -22.31
N VAL A 53 -19.38 2.30 -22.59
CA VAL A 53 -19.28 1.62 -23.87
C VAL A 53 -19.50 0.13 -23.66
N ASN A 54 -20.56 -0.39 -24.24
CA ASN A 54 -20.76 -1.83 -24.38
C ASN A 54 -20.12 -2.26 -25.68
N PHE A 55 -19.24 -3.25 -25.66
CA PHE A 55 -18.63 -3.78 -26.86
C PHE A 55 -18.51 -5.29 -26.80
N ASN A 56 -18.45 -5.96 -27.94
CA ASN A 56 -18.21 -7.39 -27.98
C ASN A 56 -17.09 -7.71 -28.97
N ILE A 57 -16.40 -8.82 -28.73
CA ILE A 57 -15.32 -9.28 -29.60
C ILE A 57 -15.95 -10.22 -30.62
N CYS A 58 -15.90 -9.84 -31.90
CA CYS A 58 -16.47 -10.61 -33.01
C CYS A 58 -17.95 -11.03 -32.83
N GLY A 59 -18.73 -10.15 -32.22
CA GLY A 59 -20.11 -10.45 -31.90
C GLY A 59 -20.93 -9.18 -31.76
N ASP A 60 -22.24 -9.38 -31.75
CA ASP A 60 -23.19 -8.33 -31.42
C ASP A 60 -23.13 -7.97 -29.93
N VAL A 61 -23.38 -6.70 -29.64
CA VAL A 61 -23.76 -6.25 -28.30
C VAL A 61 -25.25 -6.54 -28.06
N ILE A 62 -25.56 -7.05 -26.87
CA ILE A 62 -26.94 -7.34 -26.44
C ILE A 62 -27.21 -6.57 -25.13
N PRO A 63 -28.23 -5.68 -25.06
CA PRO A 63 -29.26 -5.42 -26.07
C PRO A 63 -28.76 -4.60 -27.28
N PRO A 64 -29.53 -4.56 -28.40
CA PRO A 64 -29.16 -3.82 -29.60
C PRO A 64 -29.03 -2.31 -29.35
N CYS A 65 -27.92 -1.71 -29.79
CA CYS A 65 -27.63 -0.29 -29.62
C CYS A 65 -28.64 0.57 -30.38
N ASN A 66 -29.44 1.37 -29.66
CA ASN A 66 -30.48 2.22 -30.27
C ASN A 66 -31.40 1.44 -31.26
N GLY A 67 -31.72 0.18 -30.94
CA GLY A 67 -32.55 -0.71 -31.77
C GLY A 67 -31.87 -1.23 -33.06
N LYS A 68 -30.59 -0.91 -33.31
CA LYS A 68 -29.83 -1.44 -34.45
C LYS A 68 -29.14 -2.76 -34.07
N THR A 69 -29.31 -3.78 -34.90
CA THR A 69 -28.60 -5.06 -34.84
C THR A 69 -27.31 -5.01 -35.66
N HIS A 70 -26.36 -5.95 -35.47
CA HIS A 70 -25.04 -5.95 -36.15
C HIS A 70 -24.06 -4.89 -35.66
N VAL A 71 -24.15 -4.55 -34.37
CA VAL A 71 -23.33 -3.53 -33.71
C VAL A 71 -22.36 -4.22 -32.75
N ALA A 72 -21.06 -3.94 -32.88
CA ALA A 72 -20.02 -4.48 -32.02
C ALA A 72 -19.66 -3.57 -30.85
N ALA A 73 -19.98 -2.27 -30.94
CA ALA A 73 -19.77 -1.31 -29.87
C ALA A 73 -20.87 -0.24 -29.84
N CYS A 74 -21.40 0.02 -28.65
CA CYS A 74 -22.42 1.03 -28.36
C CYS A 74 -21.89 1.97 -27.29
N TYR A 75 -21.85 3.26 -27.57
CA TYR A 75 -21.47 4.30 -26.61
C TYR A 75 -22.74 4.98 -26.12
N THR A 76 -22.96 4.94 -24.82
CA THR A 76 -24.08 5.63 -24.18
C THR A 76 -23.53 6.91 -23.53
N HIS A 77 -23.95 8.07 -24.02
CA HIS A 77 -23.61 9.39 -23.48
C HIS A 77 -24.86 10.06 -22.96
N ASN A 78 -24.91 10.52 -21.70
CA ASN A 78 -26.08 11.22 -21.15
C ASN A 78 -27.44 10.51 -21.39
N GLY A 79 -27.45 9.18 -21.42
CA GLY A 79 -28.65 8.36 -21.65
C GLY A 79 -29.08 8.22 -23.12
N THR A 80 -28.29 8.75 -24.07
CA THR A 80 -28.48 8.50 -25.51
C THR A 80 -27.47 7.48 -26.03
N ASP A 81 -27.97 6.48 -26.76
CA ASP A 81 -27.14 5.44 -27.36
C ASP A 81 -26.67 5.84 -28.77
N HIS A 82 -25.35 5.88 -28.93
CA HIS A 82 -24.65 6.14 -30.18
C HIS A 82 -23.95 4.86 -30.65
N VAL A 83 -24.10 4.51 -31.93
CA VAL A 83 -23.35 3.38 -32.48
C VAL A 83 -21.89 3.78 -32.55
N MET A 84 -21.06 3.18 -31.69
CA MET A 84 -19.63 3.44 -31.65
C MET A 84 -18.88 2.63 -32.70
N GLY A 85 -19.35 1.43 -33.01
CA GLY A 85 -18.87 0.74 -34.20
C GLY A 85 -19.54 -0.58 -34.53
N LEU A 86 -19.51 -0.89 -35.82
CA LEU A 86 -20.04 -2.13 -36.40
C LEU A 86 -19.03 -3.27 -36.24
N ILE A 87 -19.53 -4.50 -36.33
CA ILE A 87 -18.67 -5.70 -36.32
C ILE A 87 -17.63 -5.57 -37.45
N SER A 88 -16.36 -5.69 -37.08
CA SER A 88 -15.25 -5.75 -38.03
C SER A 88 -14.54 -7.08 -37.91
N ASP A 89 -13.95 -7.53 -39.01
CA ASP A 89 -13.00 -8.63 -38.99
C ASP A 89 -11.71 -8.22 -38.24
N PRO A 90 -11.02 -9.18 -37.60
CA PRO A 90 -9.73 -8.92 -36.97
C PRO A 90 -8.68 -8.55 -38.01
N LEU A 91 -7.85 -7.58 -37.67
CA LEU A 91 -6.80 -7.03 -38.51
C LEU A 91 -5.45 -7.40 -37.90
N LEU A 92 -4.52 -7.85 -38.74
CA LEU A 92 -3.14 -8.09 -38.35
C LEU A 92 -2.25 -7.09 -39.10
N THR A 93 -1.51 -6.27 -38.37
CA THR A 93 -0.57 -5.28 -38.93
C THR A 93 0.73 -5.33 -38.15
N ASP A 94 1.82 -5.67 -38.81
CA ASP A 94 3.14 -5.84 -38.21
C ASP A 94 3.16 -6.70 -36.94
N GLY A 95 2.43 -7.82 -36.95
CA GLY A 95 2.33 -8.74 -35.81
C GLY A 95 1.33 -8.30 -34.73
N ARG A 96 0.76 -7.09 -34.84
CA ARG A 96 -0.28 -6.59 -33.93
C ARG A 96 -1.67 -7.01 -34.41
N ILE A 97 -2.34 -7.83 -33.61
CA ILE A 97 -3.75 -8.18 -33.81
C ILE A 97 -4.61 -7.06 -33.22
N HIS A 98 -5.56 -6.54 -33.98
CA HIS A 98 -6.48 -5.52 -33.50
C HIS A 98 -7.83 -5.57 -34.22
N LEU A 99 -8.86 -5.06 -33.57
CA LEU A 99 -10.17 -4.78 -34.14
C LEU A 99 -10.36 -3.28 -34.23
N ASN A 100 -10.98 -2.81 -35.31
CA ASN A 100 -11.26 -1.41 -35.52
C ASN A 100 -12.74 -1.25 -35.84
N TYR A 101 -13.52 -0.87 -34.83
CA TYR A 101 -14.94 -0.63 -34.96
C TYR A 101 -15.18 0.86 -35.22
N THR A 102 -15.84 1.18 -36.32
CA THR A 102 -16.18 2.56 -36.68
C THR A 102 -17.69 2.70 -36.82
N GLY A 103 -18.25 3.78 -36.26
CA GLY A 103 -19.70 3.95 -36.11
C GLY A 103 -20.24 5.28 -36.67
N ASP A 104 -21.19 5.84 -35.92
CA ASP A 104 -21.91 7.07 -36.23
C ASP A 104 -20.99 8.31 -36.16
N VAL A 105 -21.46 9.45 -36.67
CA VAL A 105 -20.74 10.73 -36.65
C VAL A 105 -20.73 11.28 -35.22
N CYS A 106 -19.64 11.92 -34.79
CA CYS A 106 -19.55 12.47 -33.44
C CYS A 106 -20.45 13.68 -33.20
N ASP A 107 -20.95 13.81 -31.98
CA ASP A 107 -21.73 14.98 -31.56
C ASP A 107 -20.89 16.25 -31.41
N THR A 108 -19.64 16.12 -30.98
CA THR A 108 -18.70 17.25 -30.76
C THR A 108 -18.02 17.73 -32.06
N ASN A 109 -17.93 16.88 -33.08
CA ASN A 109 -17.27 17.19 -34.35
C ASN A 109 -17.88 16.44 -35.56
N PRO A 110 -18.64 17.12 -36.44
CA PRO A 110 -19.29 16.50 -37.60
C PRO A 110 -18.34 15.92 -38.66
N GLN A 111 -17.04 16.22 -38.61
CA GLN A 111 -16.05 15.65 -39.54
C GLN A 111 -15.44 14.33 -39.05
N ARG A 112 -15.78 13.86 -37.85
CA ARG A 112 -15.25 12.62 -37.26
C ARG A 112 -16.37 11.62 -36.96
N ARG A 113 -15.99 10.36 -36.80
CA ARG A 113 -16.89 9.26 -36.42
C ARG A 113 -16.41 8.64 -35.13
N TYR A 114 -17.34 8.12 -34.34
CA TYR A 114 -16.99 7.28 -33.19
C TYR A 114 -16.16 6.08 -33.65
N ASN A 115 -15.10 5.81 -32.90
CA ASN A 115 -14.15 4.75 -33.20
C ASN A 115 -13.77 4.00 -31.92
N LEU A 116 -13.82 2.67 -31.95
CA LEU A 116 -13.27 1.81 -30.91
C LEU A 116 -12.20 0.91 -31.52
N GLN A 117 -10.96 1.08 -31.06
CA GLN A 117 -9.83 0.25 -31.44
C GLN A 117 -9.47 -0.69 -30.29
N ILE A 118 -9.51 -2.00 -30.54
CA ILE A 118 -9.11 -3.03 -29.57
C ILE A 118 -7.82 -3.66 -30.05
N ILE A 119 -6.76 -3.65 -29.24
CA ILE A 119 -5.43 -4.18 -29.56
C ILE A 119 -5.17 -5.38 -28.66
N PHE A 120 -4.81 -6.52 -29.23
CA PHE A 120 -4.51 -7.71 -28.45
C PHE A 120 -3.01 -7.84 -28.22
N ILE A 121 -2.62 -8.19 -26.99
CA ILE A 121 -1.24 -8.38 -26.54
C ILE A 121 -1.10 -9.82 -26.06
N CYS A 122 -0.07 -10.53 -26.54
CA CYS A 122 0.23 -11.87 -26.05
C CYS A 122 0.63 -11.85 -24.57
N ASP A 123 -0.03 -12.69 -23.76
CA ASP A 123 0.34 -13.01 -22.38
C ASP A 123 0.09 -14.51 -22.14
N TYR A 124 1.09 -15.24 -21.66
CA TYR A 124 1.03 -16.69 -21.42
C TYR A 124 0.49 -17.08 -20.03
N SER A 125 0.13 -16.12 -19.18
CA SER A 125 -0.38 -16.36 -17.83
C SER A 125 -1.86 -16.81 -17.87
N ASP A 126 -2.31 -17.71 -16.98
CA ASP A 126 -3.68 -18.26 -16.97
C ASP A 126 -4.36 -18.12 -15.58
N PRO A 127 -5.67 -17.79 -15.48
CA PRO A 127 -6.57 -17.26 -16.50
C PRO A 127 -6.80 -15.74 -16.39
N ILE A 128 -6.86 -15.11 -17.57
CA ILE A 128 -7.50 -13.84 -17.95
C ILE A 128 -7.36 -12.70 -16.93
N THR A 129 -6.34 -11.86 -17.10
CA THR A 129 -6.38 -10.45 -16.69
C THR A 129 -7.24 -9.68 -17.71
N GLU A 130 -8.31 -9.02 -17.24
CA GLU A 130 -9.30 -8.30 -18.06
C GLU A 130 -8.66 -7.15 -18.89
N PRO A 131 -9.40 -6.57 -19.88
CA PRO A 131 -8.88 -5.56 -20.80
C PRO A 131 -8.24 -4.35 -20.11
N ILE A 132 -6.97 -4.08 -20.38
CA ILE A 132 -6.31 -2.79 -20.09
C ILE A 132 -6.93 -1.74 -20.99
N THR A 133 -7.28 -0.57 -20.50
CA THR A 133 -7.50 0.59 -21.37
C THR A 133 -6.32 1.53 -21.19
N SER A 134 -5.62 1.91 -22.27
CA SER A 134 -4.42 2.76 -22.13
C SER A 134 -4.68 4.25 -22.29
N ASN A 135 -5.89 4.69 -22.64
CA ASN A 135 -6.17 6.12 -22.80
C ASN A 135 -7.61 6.45 -22.40
N GLU A 136 -7.77 7.52 -21.63
CA GLU A 136 -9.03 8.25 -21.45
C GLU A 136 -9.66 8.55 -22.82
N TYR A 137 -10.99 8.45 -22.90
CA TYR A 137 -11.76 8.96 -24.03
C TYR A 137 -11.39 10.42 -24.31
N SER A 138 -10.82 10.69 -25.48
CA SER A 138 -10.58 12.06 -25.93
C SER A 138 -11.86 12.60 -26.56
N GLU A 139 -12.58 13.47 -25.84
CA GLU A 139 -13.78 14.18 -26.34
C GLU A 139 -13.53 14.91 -27.68
N LYS A 140 -12.27 15.24 -27.97
CA LYS A 140 -11.82 15.90 -29.22
C LYS A 140 -11.61 14.92 -30.38
N GLU A 141 -11.40 13.64 -30.11
CA GLU A 141 -11.03 12.63 -31.11
C GLU A 141 -12.10 11.56 -31.36
N CYS A 142 -13.08 11.41 -30.45
CA CYS A 142 -14.17 10.41 -30.50
C CYS A 142 -13.68 8.95 -30.62
N SER A 143 -12.48 8.67 -30.15
CA SER A 143 -11.82 7.37 -30.30
C SER A 143 -11.44 6.80 -28.94
N ILE A 144 -11.66 5.49 -28.77
CA ILE A 144 -11.23 4.74 -27.58
C ILE A 144 -10.27 3.65 -28.01
N HIS A 145 -9.21 3.44 -27.21
CA HIS A 145 -8.20 2.42 -27.45
C HIS A 145 -8.13 1.45 -26.26
N ILE A 146 -8.47 0.20 -26.49
CA ILE A 146 -8.45 -0.90 -25.52
C ILE A 146 -7.28 -1.84 -25.85
N PHE A 147 -6.59 -2.35 -24.84
CA PHE A 147 -5.52 -3.32 -24.92
C PHE A 147 -5.87 -4.59 -24.12
N ILE A 148 -6.01 -5.72 -24.79
CA ILE A 148 -6.40 -6.98 -24.15
C ILE A 148 -5.17 -7.88 -24.07
N ARG A 149 -4.68 -8.17 -22.86
CA ARG A 149 -3.68 -9.23 -22.66
C ARG A 149 -4.38 -10.57 -22.63
N THR A 150 -3.94 -11.50 -23.47
CA THR A 150 -4.59 -12.80 -23.58
C THR A 150 -3.67 -13.83 -24.23
N GLN A 151 -3.82 -15.07 -23.80
CA GLN A 151 -3.20 -16.22 -24.46
C GLN A 151 -3.69 -16.40 -25.90
N GLN A 152 -4.88 -15.89 -26.25
CA GLN A 152 -5.41 -15.99 -27.62
C GLN A 152 -4.69 -15.08 -28.63
N ALA A 153 -3.85 -14.16 -28.14
CA ALA A 153 -2.96 -13.35 -28.95
C ALA A 153 -1.54 -13.94 -29.03
N CYS A 154 -1.31 -15.07 -28.36
CA CYS A 154 -0.02 -15.74 -28.34
C CYS A 154 0.07 -16.86 -29.38
N LEU A 155 1.29 -17.14 -29.81
CA LEU A 155 1.58 -18.38 -30.53
C LEU A 155 1.47 -19.58 -29.56
N PRO A 156 1.07 -20.77 -30.03
CA PRO A 156 0.91 -21.95 -29.17
C PRO A 156 2.17 -22.30 -28.38
N LEU A 157 2.02 -22.57 -27.08
CA LEU A 157 3.12 -23.07 -26.25
C LEU A 157 3.49 -24.51 -26.64
N PRO A 158 4.78 -24.82 -26.82
CA PRO A 158 5.28 -26.19 -26.80
C PRO A 158 4.77 -26.95 -25.56
N LYS A 159 4.48 -28.25 -25.71
CA LYS A 159 3.85 -29.06 -24.65
C LYS A 159 4.68 -29.10 -23.38
N GLU A 160 6.00 -29.03 -23.52
CA GLU A 160 6.99 -29.13 -22.46
C GLU A 160 6.97 -27.91 -21.51
N ILE A 161 6.40 -26.78 -21.93
CA ILE A 161 6.42 -25.51 -21.19
C ILE A 161 5.04 -24.96 -20.83
N GLN A 162 3.99 -25.78 -20.97
CA GLN A 162 2.62 -25.36 -20.63
C GLN A 162 2.46 -25.14 -19.11
N SER A 163 3.19 -25.88 -18.27
CA SER A 163 3.06 -25.85 -16.80
C SER A 163 4.39 -25.68 -16.05
N ASN A 164 5.38 -25.00 -16.64
CA ASN A 164 6.67 -24.79 -16.00
C ASN A 164 6.62 -23.72 -14.90
N ASN A 165 7.43 -23.90 -13.86
CA ASN A 165 7.56 -22.96 -12.74
C ASN A 165 8.78 -22.03 -12.88
N CYS A 166 9.67 -22.31 -13.84
CA CYS A 166 10.93 -21.60 -14.08
C CYS A 166 11.82 -21.53 -12.84
N THR A 167 12.05 -22.69 -12.23
CA THR A 167 12.78 -22.80 -10.96
C THR A 167 13.90 -23.82 -11.01
N VAL A 168 14.99 -23.55 -10.30
CA VAL A 168 16.08 -24.52 -10.10
C VAL A 168 16.64 -24.45 -8.69
N ALA A 169 16.93 -25.60 -8.09
CA ALA A 169 17.49 -25.70 -6.75
C ALA A 169 19.02 -25.85 -6.76
N ASP A 170 19.70 -25.14 -5.86
CA ASP A 170 21.10 -25.38 -5.50
C ASP A 170 21.17 -26.60 -4.58
N LYS A 171 21.68 -27.72 -5.11
CA LYS A 171 21.83 -28.98 -4.36
C LYS A 171 22.75 -28.89 -3.13
N LYS A 172 23.54 -27.81 -2.99
CA LYS A 172 24.43 -27.59 -1.84
C LYS A 172 23.78 -26.78 -0.72
N THR A 173 22.96 -25.79 -1.06
CA THR A 173 22.35 -24.85 -0.10
C THR A 173 20.86 -25.09 0.12
N ASP A 174 20.23 -25.94 -0.70
CA ASP A 174 18.77 -26.17 -0.76
C ASP A 174 17.97 -24.90 -1.15
N PHE A 175 18.66 -23.85 -1.62
CA PHE A 175 18.04 -22.62 -2.12
C PHE A 175 17.44 -22.84 -3.51
N THR A 176 16.24 -22.31 -3.76
CA THR A 176 15.59 -22.39 -5.08
C THR A 176 15.52 -21.03 -5.75
N PHE A 177 16.17 -20.90 -6.91
CA PHE A 177 16.06 -19.74 -7.79
C PHE A 177 14.74 -19.80 -8.56
N ASN A 178 14.08 -18.65 -8.75
CA ASN A 178 12.87 -18.51 -9.55
C ASN A 178 13.01 -17.34 -10.51
N LEU A 179 12.99 -17.60 -11.82
CA LEU A 179 13.18 -16.59 -12.87
C LEU A 179 11.89 -16.23 -13.62
N MET A 180 10.72 -16.73 -13.19
CA MET A 180 9.45 -16.55 -13.91
C MET A 180 9.07 -15.08 -14.14
N ALA A 181 9.45 -14.19 -13.21
CA ALA A 181 9.19 -12.75 -13.34
C ALA A 181 9.82 -12.13 -14.59
N LEU A 182 10.92 -12.70 -15.10
CA LEU A 182 11.58 -12.23 -16.33
C LEU A 182 10.79 -12.59 -17.60
N SER A 183 9.75 -13.42 -17.50
CA SER A 183 8.96 -13.87 -18.66
C SER A 183 7.81 -12.93 -19.05
N GLN A 184 7.53 -11.94 -18.21
CA GLN A 184 6.36 -11.07 -18.34
C GLN A 184 6.44 -10.10 -19.53
N TYR A 185 7.65 -9.78 -20.00
CA TYR A 185 7.88 -8.83 -21.09
C TYR A 185 9.02 -9.30 -22.00
N ASN A 186 9.03 -8.84 -23.24
CA ASN A 186 10.16 -9.04 -24.15
C ASN A 186 11.26 -8.03 -23.84
N HIS A 187 12.52 -8.49 -23.88
CA HIS A 187 13.71 -7.68 -23.73
C HIS A 187 14.39 -7.48 -25.08
N ARG A 188 14.83 -6.26 -25.38
CA ARG A 188 15.39 -5.90 -26.70
C ARG A 188 16.82 -5.38 -26.56
N ILE A 189 17.75 -6.00 -27.31
CA ILE A 189 19.15 -5.54 -27.39
C ILE A 189 19.44 -5.12 -28.83
N GLN A 190 19.66 -3.82 -29.03
CA GLN A 190 20.01 -3.29 -30.34
C GLN A 190 21.53 -3.37 -30.57
N ASN A 191 21.92 -3.93 -31.71
CA ASN A 191 23.31 -4.04 -32.14
C ASN A 191 23.70 -2.89 -33.10
N SER A 192 25.01 -2.71 -33.27
CA SER A 192 25.60 -1.68 -34.15
C SER A 192 25.39 -1.94 -35.64
N ASP A 193 25.06 -3.17 -36.03
CA ASP A 193 24.81 -3.60 -37.42
C ASP A 193 23.34 -3.48 -37.84
N ASN A 194 22.54 -2.72 -37.09
CA ASN A 194 21.10 -2.54 -37.30
C ASN A 194 20.29 -3.84 -37.12
N THR A 195 20.81 -4.80 -36.34
CA THR A 195 20.06 -5.96 -35.87
C THR A 195 19.61 -5.78 -34.42
N THR A 196 18.53 -6.45 -34.02
CA THR A 196 18.00 -6.40 -32.65
C THR A 196 17.73 -7.82 -32.17
N PHE A 197 18.29 -8.20 -31.01
CA PHE A 197 17.85 -9.42 -30.32
C PHE A 197 16.57 -9.12 -29.56
N VAL A 198 15.57 -9.99 -29.74
CA VAL A 198 14.36 -10.04 -28.91
C VAL A 198 14.45 -11.28 -28.04
N ILE A 199 14.43 -11.09 -26.73
CA ILE A 199 14.73 -12.12 -25.72
C ILE A 199 13.56 -12.23 -24.75
N ASN A 200 13.17 -13.46 -24.47
CA ASN A 200 12.31 -13.84 -23.36
C ASN A 200 12.83 -15.17 -22.76
N VAL A 201 12.64 -15.41 -21.48
CA VAL A 201 13.11 -16.61 -20.77
C VAL A 201 11.93 -17.26 -20.07
N CYS A 202 12.01 -18.57 -19.78
CA CYS A 202 10.92 -19.38 -19.23
C CYS A 202 9.69 -19.56 -20.16
N LYS A 203 9.41 -18.58 -21.04
CA LYS A 203 8.38 -18.61 -22.06
C LYS A 203 8.96 -18.13 -23.41
N PRO A 204 8.30 -18.42 -24.54
CA PRO A 204 8.69 -17.87 -25.84
C PRO A 204 8.54 -16.36 -25.86
N VAL A 205 9.18 -15.71 -26.84
CA VAL A 205 8.96 -14.31 -27.14
C VAL A 205 7.47 -14.05 -27.32
N LEU A 206 6.96 -13.03 -26.62
CA LEU A 206 5.57 -12.61 -26.72
C LEU A 206 5.34 -12.06 -28.13
N TYR A 207 4.59 -12.80 -28.94
CA TYR A 207 4.32 -12.42 -30.32
C TYR A 207 3.51 -11.11 -30.35
N GLY A 208 3.92 -10.14 -31.17
CA GLY A 208 3.25 -8.85 -31.18
C GLY A 208 3.84 -7.83 -32.14
N HIS A 209 3.58 -6.54 -31.86
CA HIS A 209 3.99 -5.43 -32.71
C HIS A 209 5.50 -5.41 -32.93
N LYS A 210 5.94 -5.72 -34.15
CA LYS A 210 7.36 -5.84 -34.54
C LYS A 210 8.14 -6.94 -33.81
N ASP A 211 7.47 -7.82 -33.07
CA ASP A 211 8.02 -8.99 -32.37
C ASP A 211 7.48 -10.28 -33.02
N MET A 212 7.70 -10.45 -34.33
CA MET A 212 7.16 -11.56 -35.12
C MET A 212 8.11 -12.77 -35.17
N CYS A 213 8.68 -13.13 -34.01
CA CYS A 213 9.65 -14.21 -33.90
C CYS A 213 9.03 -15.59 -34.23
N PRO A 214 9.85 -16.57 -34.69
CA PRO A 214 9.36 -17.93 -34.94
C PRO A 214 8.70 -18.60 -33.72
N PRO A 215 7.69 -19.46 -33.91
CA PRO A 215 7.02 -20.14 -32.80
C PRO A 215 7.98 -20.92 -31.91
N GLY A 216 7.82 -20.77 -30.59
CA GLY A 216 8.66 -21.43 -29.60
C GLY A 216 10.10 -20.89 -29.49
N SER A 217 10.40 -19.73 -30.07
CA SER A 217 11.69 -19.06 -29.88
C SER A 217 11.67 -18.18 -28.63
N SER A 218 12.66 -18.35 -27.75
CA SER A 218 12.95 -17.47 -26.62
C SER A 218 13.94 -16.38 -27.00
N ILE A 219 14.79 -16.64 -28.00
CA ILE A 219 15.76 -15.67 -28.51
C ILE A 219 15.61 -15.64 -30.03
N CYS A 220 15.29 -14.47 -30.56
CA CYS A 220 15.17 -14.26 -32.00
C CYS A 220 15.92 -12.99 -32.42
N LEU A 221 16.46 -13.00 -33.64
CA LEU A 221 17.16 -11.84 -34.20
C LEU A 221 16.27 -11.17 -35.25
N GLU A 222 16.01 -9.87 -35.06
CA GLU A 222 15.38 -8.97 -36.02
C GLU A 222 16.46 -8.27 -36.86
N ASN A 223 16.43 -8.41 -38.18
CA ASN A 223 17.32 -7.67 -39.09
C ASN A 223 16.58 -6.47 -39.71
N ASN A 224 16.86 -5.24 -39.24
CA ASN A 224 16.15 -4.05 -39.73
C ASN A 224 16.53 -3.65 -41.16
N ASN A 225 17.59 -4.22 -41.73
CA ASN A 225 17.96 -4.00 -43.14
C ASN A 225 17.20 -4.94 -44.09
N GLU A 226 16.55 -5.99 -43.57
CA GLU A 226 15.79 -6.93 -44.37
C GLU A 226 14.34 -6.44 -44.52
N SER A 227 13.92 -6.29 -45.78
CA SER A 227 12.57 -5.86 -46.13
C SER A 227 11.61 -7.05 -46.23
N ASN A 228 12.13 -8.26 -46.50
CA ASN A 228 11.35 -9.47 -46.55
C ASN A 228 11.07 -10.02 -45.14
N LEU A 229 9.82 -9.89 -44.68
CA LEU A 229 9.39 -10.33 -43.35
C LEU A 229 9.71 -11.80 -43.04
N SER A 230 9.68 -12.70 -44.03
CA SER A 230 9.99 -14.13 -43.82
C SER A 230 11.48 -14.41 -43.53
N LYS A 231 12.36 -13.43 -43.78
CA LYS A 231 13.79 -13.50 -43.46
C LYS A 231 14.21 -12.51 -42.38
N LYS A 232 13.29 -11.62 -41.99
CA LYS A 232 13.55 -10.55 -41.05
C LYS A 232 13.75 -11.07 -39.62
N PHE A 233 13.01 -12.11 -39.24
CA PHE A 233 13.08 -12.73 -37.93
C PHE A 233 13.66 -14.14 -38.03
N VAL A 234 14.73 -14.40 -37.28
CA VAL A 234 15.44 -15.69 -37.32
C VAL A 234 15.54 -16.25 -35.90
N ASN A 235 15.33 -17.56 -35.74
CA ASN A 235 15.42 -18.23 -34.44
C ASN A 235 16.89 -18.39 -34.00
N TYR A 236 17.25 -17.82 -32.86
CA TYR A 236 18.58 -17.93 -32.26
C TYR A 236 18.59 -18.76 -30.97
N GLY A 237 17.42 -19.18 -30.49
CA GLY A 237 17.28 -20.04 -29.32
C GLY A 237 15.82 -20.39 -29.06
N SER A 238 15.51 -21.69 -29.11
CA SER A 238 14.18 -22.22 -28.77
C SER A 238 13.99 -22.28 -27.26
N THR A 239 12.76 -22.09 -26.80
CA THR A 239 12.41 -21.94 -25.38
C THR A 239 12.77 -23.14 -24.54
N VAL A 240 13.29 -22.86 -23.35
CA VAL A 240 13.63 -23.83 -22.31
C VAL A 240 12.78 -23.55 -21.07
N ALA A 241 12.26 -24.62 -20.46
CA ALA A 241 11.31 -24.55 -19.35
C ALA A 241 11.91 -23.94 -18.07
N ASP A 242 13.08 -24.44 -17.66
CA ASP A 242 13.67 -24.15 -16.36
C ASP A 242 15.17 -23.82 -16.50
N PRO A 243 15.71 -22.95 -15.63
CA PRO A 243 17.13 -22.65 -15.60
C PRO A 243 17.96 -23.83 -15.11
N THR A 244 19.26 -23.79 -15.40
CA THR A 244 20.25 -24.77 -14.93
C THR A 244 21.18 -24.12 -13.93
N TYR A 245 21.47 -24.80 -12.82
CA TYR A 245 22.44 -24.35 -11.83
C TYR A 245 23.52 -25.42 -11.63
N GLU A 246 24.71 -25.16 -12.14
CA GLU A 246 25.86 -26.07 -12.05
C GLU A 246 27.14 -25.30 -11.71
N ASN A 247 27.96 -25.86 -10.81
CA ASN A 247 29.26 -25.29 -10.41
C ASN A 247 29.20 -23.82 -9.97
N GLY A 248 28.11 -23.41 -9.29
CA GLY A 248 27.92 -22.05 -8.82
C GLY A 248 27.51 -21.04 -9.89
N LYS A 249 27.09 -21.51 -11.08
CA LYS A 249 26.61 -20.67 -12.17
C LYS A 249 25.15 -20.99 -12.50
N LEU A 250 24.33 -19.95 -12.51
CA LEU A 250 22.93 -20.00 -12.95
C LEU A 250 22.87 -19.59 -14.42
N PHE A 251 22.39 -20.47 -15.31
CA PHE A 251 22.38 -20.18 -16.74
C PHE A 251 21.22 -20.88 -17.46
N MET A 252 20.94 -20.44 -18.68
CA MET A 252 20.06 -21.11 -19.62
C MET A 252 20.75 -21.25 -20.98
N HIS A 253 20.66 -22.44 -21.57
CA HIS A 253 21.21 -22.75 -22.88
C HIS A 253 20.08 -23.08 -23.86
N PHE A 254 19.95 -22.27 -24.90
CA PHE A 254 18.89 -22.34 -25.90
C PHE A 254 19.47 -22.85 -27.21
N THR A 255 18.75 -23.73 -27.90
CA THR A 255 19.18 -24.31 -29.18
C THR A 255 18.24 -23.91 -30.31
N SER A 256 18.77 -23.66 -31.50
CA SER A 256 18.00 -23.36 -32.70
C SER A 256 18.15 -24.46 -33.74
N ASN A 257 17.19 -24.54 -34.66
CA ASN A 257 17.29 -25.37 -35.87
C ASN A 257 18.01 -24.63 -37.02
N GLU A 258 18.27 -23.33 -36.86
CA GLU A 258 18.97 -22.51 -37.84
C GLU A 258 20.44 -22.87 -37.93
N LYS A 259 20.97 -22.93 -39.15
CA LYS A 259 22.38 -23.27 -39.41
C LYS A 259 23.24 -22.01 -39.38
N CYS A 260 24.27 -22.01 -38.51
CA CYS A 260 25.31 -20.99 -38.55
C CYS A 260 26.38 -21.29 -39.61
N ASN A 261 26.63 -22.58 -39.88
CA ASN A 261 27.58 -23.11 -40.84
C ASN A 261 27.09 -24.48 -41.33
N VAL A 262 27.87 -25.16 -42.18
CA VAL A 262 27.47 -26.42 -42.83
C VAL A 262 27.11 -27.53 -41.82
N THR A 263 27.77 -27.56 -40.66
CA THR A 263 27.69 -28.67 -39.70
C THR A 263 26.99 -28.32 -38.39
N HIS A 264 26.96 -27.05 -37.99
CA HIS A 264 26.50 -26.60 -36.68
C HIS A 264 25.25 -25.74 -36.77
N ASN A 265 24.42 -25.85 -35.73
CA ASN A 265 23.27 -24.99 -35.52
C ASN A 265 23.64 -23.79 -34.65
N ILE A 266 22.84 -22.73 -34.75
CA ILE A 266 22.90 -21.59 -33.83
C ILE A 266 22.45 -22.05 -32.44
N SER A 267 23.18 -21.61 -31.41
CA SER A 267 22.75 -21.70 -30.02
C SER A 267 22.92 -20.35 -29.34
N SER A 268 22.26 -20.20 -28.19
CA SER A 268 22.40 -19.03 -27.34
C SER A 268 22.56 -19.45 -25.89
N HIS A 269 23.36 -18.71 -25.14
CA HIS A 269 23.66 -18.98 -23.74
C HIS A 269 23.50 -17.70 -22.94
N ILE A 270 22.61 -17.72 -21.94
CA ILE A 270 22.40 -16.62 -21.01
C ILE A 270 22.94 -17.03 -19.65
N ASN A 271 23.93 -16.29 -19.15
CA ASN A 271 24.43 -16.45 -17.79
C ASN A 271 23.77 -15.41 -16.87
N PHE A 272 23.13 -15.86 -15.79
CA PHE A 272 22.47 -15.00 -14.82
C PHE A 272 23.43 -14.72 -13.67
N ASN A 273 23.78 -13.44 -13.52
CA ASN A 273 24.67 -12.98 -12.48
C ASN A 273 23.85 -12.32 -11.37
N CYS A 274 24.14 -12.71 -10.13
CA CYS A 274 23.61 -12.02 -8.96
C CYS A 274 24.06 -10.56 -8.98
N ASP A 275 23.09 -9.65 -8.99
CA ASP A 275 23.28 -8.24 -8.69
C ASP A 275 22.16 -7.80 -7.76
N THR A 276 22.48 -7.61 -6.48
CA THR A 276 21.51 -7.21 -5.45
C THR A 276 20.98 -5.79 -5.64
N SER A 277 21.54 -5.04 -6.58
CA SER A 277 21.18 -3.66 -6.88
C SER A 277 20.19 -3.56 -8.05
N ILE A 278 19.82 -4.67 -8.72
CA ILE A 278 18.98 -4.65 -9.92
C ILE A 278 17.90 -5.72 -9.79
N GLU A 279 16.63 -5.34 -9.76
CA GLU A 279 15.51 -6.28 -9.55
C GLU A 279 15.39 -7.30 -10.70
N THR A 280 14.80 -6.92 -11.84
CA THR A 280 14.72 -7.76 -13.04
C THR A 280 15.94 -7.60 -13.94
N GLY A 281 16.41 -6.37 -14.14
CA GLY A 281 17.54 -6.04 -15.00
C GLY A 281 17.26 -6.26 -16.50
N GLU A 282 18.25 -5.95 -17.33
CA GLU A 282 18.21 -6.15 -18.78
C GLU A 282 19.35 -7.07 -19.21
N PRO A 283 19.15 -7.93 -20.23
CA PRO A 283 20.22 -8.75 -20.77
C PRO A 283 21.19 -7.91 -21.61
N GLU A 284 22.47 -8.24 -21.51
CA GLU A 284 23.56 -7.62 -22.28
C GLU A 284 24.17 -8.65 -23.23
N TYR A 285 24.41 -8.26 -24.48
CA TYR A 285 25.04 -9.11 -25.47
C TYR A 285 26.57 -9.05 -25.37
N LEU A 286 27.21 -10.20 -25.11
CA LEU A 286 28.66 -10.32 -24.96
C LEU A 286 29.38 -10.65 -26.27
N GLY A 287 28.63 -11.04 -27.30
CA GLY A 287 29.18 -11.48 -28.58
C GLY A 287 28.89 -12.95 -28.90
N LYS A 288 29.60 -13.46 -29.90
CA LYS A 288 29.43 -14.82 -30.42
C LYS A 288 30.75 -15.57 -30.35
N LEU A 289 30.69 -16.82 -29.90
CA LEU A 289 31.79 -17.78 -30.00
C LEU A 289 31.35 -18.94 -30.89
N ASP A 290 32.04 -19.12 -32.03
CA ASP A 290 31.67 -20.08 -33.08
C ASP A 290 30.22 -19.95 -33.55
N CYS A 291 29.30 -20.75 -32.98
CA CYS A 291 27.88 -20.72 -33.29
C CYS A 291 26.99 -20.42 -32.08
N GLU A 292 27.60 -20.17 -30.93
CA GLU A 292 26.92 -19.84 -29.67
C GLU A 292 26.96 -18.33 -29.44
N HIS A 293 25.78 -17.73 -29.29
CA HIS A 293 25.60 -16.33 -28.90
C HIS A 293 25.54 -16.22 -27.38
N ARG A 294 26.30 -15.30 -26.80
CA ARG A 294 26.44 -15.21 -25.33
C ARG A 294 25.86 -13.91 -24.81
N PHE A 295 25.10 -14.05 -23.73
CA PHE A 295 24.46 -12.96 -23.02
C PHE A 295 24.77 -13.08 -21.53
N VAL A 296 24.80 -11.94 -20.85
CA VAL A 296 24.80 -11.88 -19.40
C VAL A 296 23.58 -11.11 -18.93
N TRP A 297 22.96 -11.57 -17.85
CA TRP A 297 21.80 -10.91 -17.27
C TRP A 297 22.06 -10.69 -15.78
N HIS A 298 22.24 -9.43 -15.40
CA HIS A 298 22.43 -9.04 -14.00
C HIS A 298 21.06 -8.85 -13.35
N THR A 299 20.74 -9.66 -12.35
CA THR A 299 19.45 -9.64 -11.66
C THR A 299 19.58 -10.14 -10.22
N GLN A 300 18.79 -9.56 -9.33
CA GLN A 300 18.66 -10.00 -7.95
C GLN A 300 18.06 -11.41 -7.86
N LEU A 301 17.28 -11.84 -8.86
CA LEU A 301 16.71 -13.19 -8.94
C LEU A 301 17.77 -14.30 -9.05
N ALA A 302 19.02 -13.94 -9.37
CA ALA A 302 20.16 -14.85 -9.46
C ALA A 302 21.01 -14.91 -8.17
N CYS A 303 20.61 -14.23 -7.09
CA CYS A 303 21.35 -14.18 -5.83
C CYS A 303 21.04 -15.36 -4.89
N ASN A 304 22.08 -16.12 -4.51
CA ASN A 304 22.02 -17.22 -3.53
C ASN A 304 22.16 -16.73 -2.06
N SER A 305 22.41 -15.44 -1.85
CA SER A 305 22.52 -14.83 -0.53
C SER A 305 21.75 -13.51 -0.53
N MET A 306 20.51 -13.53 -0.07
CA MET A 306 19.93 -12.32 0.50
C MET A 306 20.45 -12.24 1.93
N GLU A 307 21.01 -11.08 2.31
CA GLU A 307 21.40 -10.85 3.70
C GLU A 307 20.15 -11.04 4.58
N PRO A 308 20.20 -11.94 5.59
CA PRO A 308 19.02 -12.27 6.36
C PRO A 308 18.49 -11.01 7.05
N CYS A 309 17.17 -10.84 7.02
CA CYS A 309 16.47 -9.70 7.59
C CYS A 309 16.71 -8.34 6.93
N VAL A 310 17.26 -8.33 5.71
CA VAL A 310 17.54 -7.12 4.95
C VAL A 310 16.85 -7.16 3.61
N ALA A 311 16.25 -6.04 3.21
CA ALA A 311 15.69 -5.84 1.88
C ALA A 311 16.11 -4.46 1.36
N THR A 312 16.29 -4.32 0.05
CA THR A 312 16.59 -3.03 -0.58
C THR A 312 15.52 -2.71 -1.60
N ASP A 313 14.88 -1.55 -1.49
CA ASP A 313 13.92 -1.08 -2.49
C ASP A 313 14.66 -0.73 -3.80
N SER A 314 14.29 -1.41 -4.87
CA SER A 314 14.89 -1.29 -6.21
C SER A 314 14.71 0.11 -6.82
N ARG A 315 13.59 0.78 -6.52
CA ARG A 315 13.23 2.11 -7.06
C ARG A 315 14.03 3.22 -6.41
N THR A 316 14.26 3.11 -5.12
CA THR A 316 14.74 4.21 -4.28
C THR A 316 16.12 3.97 -3.69
N ARG A 317 16.61 2.73 -3.79
CA ARG A 317 17.86 2.24 -3.20
C ARG A 317 17.90 2.29 -1.68
N PHE A 318 16.75 2.46 -1.02
CA PHE A 318 16.69 2.46 0.43
C PHE A 318 16.82 1.03 0.97
N ARG A 319 17.72 0.85 1.93
CA ARG A 319 18.00 -0.44 2.56
C ARG A 319 17.24 -0.55 3.87
N TYR A 320 16.26 -1.44 3.91
CA TYR A 320 15.58 -1.86 5.13
C TYR A 320 16.43 -2.89 5.85
N ASP A 321 16.82 -2.59 7.08
CA ASP A 321 17.61 -3.48 7.93
C ASP A 321 16.87 -3.74 9.24
N LEU A 322 16.28 -4.94 9.35
CA LEU A 322 15.55 -5.37 10.53
C LEU A 322 16.40 -6.24 11.46
N THR A 323 17.70 -6.36 11.20
CA THR A 323 18.67 -7.03 12.06
C THR A 323 18.56 -6.65 13.55
N PRO A 324 18.33 -5.36 13.91
CA PRO A 324 18.15 -4.98 15.32
C PRO A 324 17.02 -5.71 16.07
N LEU A 325 16.05 -6.29 15.34
CA LEU A 325 14.88 -6.96 15.90
C LEU A 325 15.06 -8.50 16.01
N VAL A 326 16.12 -9.07 15.43
CA VAL A 326 16.29 -10.53 15.25
C VAL A 326 16.37 -11.32 16.55
N ASN A 327 16.96 -10.72 17.59
CA ASN A 327 17.18 -11.37 18.88
C ASN A 327 16.19 -10.90 19.96
N ILE A 328 15.13 -10.20 19.55
CA ILE A 328 14.09 -9.68 20.44
C ILE A 328 12.84 -10.54 20.26
N PRO A 329 12.44 -11.36 21.25
CA PRO A 329 11.18 -12.06 21.15
C PRO A 329 10.03 -11.07 21.31
N HIS A 330 9.09 -11.08 20.37
CA HIS A 330 7.92 -10.21 20.38
C HIS A 330 6.70 -10.98 20.88
N THR A 331 5.87 -10.32 21.69
CA THR A 331 4.63 -10.90 22.20
C THR A 331 3.48 -9.94 21.94
N VAL A 332 2.42 -10.46 21.33
CA VAL A 332 1.18 -9.70 21.09
C VAL A 332 -0.01 -10.47 21.67
N LYS A 333 -0.98 -9.75 22.21
CA LYS A 333 -2.21 -10.32 22.78
C LYS A 333 -3.41 -9.86 21.96
N HIS A 334 -4.29 -10.79 21.65
CA HIS A 334 -5.57 -10.50 20.99
C HIS A 334 -6.63 -11.53 21.41
N GLU A 335 -7.84 -11.08 21.78
CA GLU A 335 -8.97 -11.93 22.23
C GLU A 335 -8.57 -13.04 23.23
N ASN A 336 -7.90 -12.67 24.33
CA ASN A 336 -7.38 -13.56 25.39
C ASN A 336 -6.30 -14.58 24.95
N LYS A 337 -5.91 -14.59 23.68
CA LYS A 337 -4.79 -15.38 23.18
C LYS A 337 -3.50 -14.58 23.22
N THR A 338 -2.38 -15.28 23.41
CA THR A 338 -1.04 -14.69 23.40
C THR A 338 -0.23 -15.34 22.30
N TYR A 339 0.30 -14.51 21.40
CA TYR A 339 1.14 -14.94 20.28
C TYR A 339 2.56 -14.48 20.54
N THR A 340 3.53 -15.37 20.38
CA THR A 340 4.95 -15.08 20.52
C THR A 340 5.63 -15.36 19.20
N PHE A 341 6.41 -14.41 18.69
CA PHE A 341 7.06 -14.52 17.39
C PHE A 341 8.47 -13.92 17.40
N GLY A 342 9.33 -14.45 16.53
CA GLY A 342 10.66 -13.93 16.23
C GLY A 342 10.66 -13.25 14.86
N ILE A 343 11.48 -12.22 14.69
CA ILE A 343 11.69 -11.54 13.41
C ILE A 343 12.95 -12.12 12.77
N CYS A 344 12.82 -12.72 11.59
CA CYS A 344 13.91 -13.42 10.90
C CYS A 344 14.63 -14.49 11.75
N ASN A 345 13.96 -14.99 12.78
CA ASN A 345 14.50 -15.92 13.75
C ASN A 345 13.37 -16.73 14.40
N ILE A 346 13.74 -17.80 15.11
CA ILE A 346 12.80 -18.59 15.89
C ILE A 346 12.20 -17.77 17.03
N ALA A 347 10.93 -18.04 17.36
CA ALA A 347 10.23 -17.35 18.45
C ALA A 347 10.73 -17.78 19.85
N ASN A 348 11.42 -18.92 19.95
CA ASN A 348 11.74 -19.60 21.21
C ASN A 348 10.47 -19.92 22.01
N SER A 349 10.54 -19.94 23.35
CA SER A 349 9.41 -20.31 24.21
C SER A 349 8.20 -19.39 23.98
N PRO A 350 6.98 -19.92 23.72
CA PRO A 350 6.53 -21.30 23.95
C PRO A 350 6.68 -22.27 22.76
N CYS A 351 7.19 -21.81 21.62
CA CYS A 351 7.54 -22.66 20.47
C CYS A 351 8.66 -23.65 20.80
N LYS A 352 8.72 -24.75 20.05
CA LYS A 352 9.67 -25.85 20.25
C LYS A 352 10.23 -26.33 18.91
N GLY A 353 11.32 -25.71 18.45
CA GLY A 353 11.94 -26.09 17.18
C GLY A 353 12.24 -24.88 16.31
N LYS A 354 11.88 -24.99 15.03
CA LYS A 354 12.12 -23.97 14.00
C LYS A 354 10.89 -23.07 13.75
N GLU A 355 9.95 -23.00 14.69
CA GLU A 355 8.77 -22.15 14.53
C GLU A 355 9.14 -20.68 14.69
N GLY A 356 8.64 -19.85 13.78
CA GLY A 356 8.80 -18.39 13.81
C GLY A 356 7.72 -17.69 14.63
N ILE A 357 6.61 -18.37 14.89
CA ILE A 357 5.48 -17.86 15.68
C ILE A 357 4.66 -19.00 16.28
N CYS A 358 4.19 -18.82 17.52
CA CYS A 358 3.21 -19.71 18.13
C CYS A 358 2.14 -18.99 18.93
N GLU A 359 0.94 -19.58 18.93
CA GLU A 359 -0.12 -19.28 19.88
C GLU A 359 0.08 -20.10 21.16
N LYS A 360 0.10 -19.43 22.32
CA LYS A 360 0.14 -20.09 23.63
C LYS A 360 -1.25 -20.58 24.02
N THR A 361 -1.41 -21.89 24.22
CA THR A 361 -2.68 -22.48 24.70
C THR A 361 -2.76 -22.50 26.22
N GLU A 362 -3.99 -22.56 26.76
CA GLU A 362 -4.25 -22.62 28.21
C GLU A 362 -3.61 -23.83 28.90
N ASN A 363 -3.35 -24.91 28.16
CA ASN A 363 -2.73 -26.15 28.66
C ASN A 363 -1.19 -26.10 28.74
N GLY A 364 -0.57 -24.98 28.35
CA GLY A 364 0.89 -24.83 28.29
C GLY A 364 1.54 -25.41 27.02
N ASN A 365 0.74 -25.95 26.10
CA ASN A 365 1.20 -26.31 24.75
C ASN A 365 1.18 -25.09 23.83
N ALA A 366 1.91 -25.16 22.72
CA ALA A 366 1.97 -24.13 21.70
C ALA A 366 1.47 -24.67 20.37
N ILE A 367 0.68 -23.87 19.64
CA ILE A 367 0.28 -24.17 18.27
C ILE A 367 1.21 -23.38 17.36
N SER A 368 1.92 -24.07 16.47
CA SER A 368 2.78 -23.44 15.47
C SER A 368 1.94 -22.71 14.43
N MET A 369 2.21 -21.43 14.22
CA MET A 369 1.50 -20.62 13.21
C MET A 369 2.36 -20.33 11.97
N GLY A 370 3.51 -21.00 11.86
CA GLY A 370 4.44 -20.90 10.73
C GLY A 370 5.89 -21.09 11.16
N LEU A 371 6.69 -21.66 10.27
CA LEU A 371 8.15 -21.75 10.41
C LEU A 371 8.80 -20.40 10.12
N PHE A 372 9.87 -20.07 10.84
CA PHE A 372 10.55 -18.79 10.63
C PHE A 372 11.14 -18.71 9.22
N ASN A 373 11.22 -17.49 8.72
CA ASN A 373 11.84 -17.14 7.45
C ASN A 373 12.64 -15.86 7.69
N ASP A 374 13.88 -15.82 7.26
CA ASP A 374 14.76 -14.65 7.38
C ASP A 374 14.81 -13.82 6.10
N HIS A 375 14.09 -14.20 5.04
CA HIS A 375 14.02 -13.45 3.81
C HIS A 375 12.96 -12.35 3.89
N LEU A 376 13.42 -11.12 4.13
CA LEU A 376 12.58 -9.92 4.09
C LEU A 376 12.12 -9.64 2.65
N LYS A 377 10.82 -9.63 2.42
CA LYS A 377 10.21 -9.38 1.10
C LYS A 377 9.68 -7.97 1.03
N LEU A 378 9.67 -7.38 -0.15
CA LEU A 378 9.03 -6.08 -0.41
C LEU A 378 7.73 -6.29 -1.16
N ASN A 379 6.69 -5.57 -0.74
CA ASN A 379 5.47 -5.46 -1.53
C ASN A 379 5.63 -4.36 -2.61
N GLN A 380 4.69 -4.26 -3.55
CA GLN A 380 4.66 -3.30 -4.68
C GLN A 380 4.84 -1.82 -4.29
N THR A 381 4.75 -1.50 -3.00
CA THR A 381 4.73 -0.14 -2.42
C THR A 381 5.90 0.15 -1.48
N GLY A 382 6.85 -0.80 -1.37
CA GLY A 382 8.07 -0.65 -0.57
C GLY A 382 7.94 -1.03 0.91
N SER A 383 6.75 -1.34 1.45
CA SER A 383 6.65 -1.86 2.82
C SER A 383 7.22 -3.29 2.93
N PRO A 384 8.23 -3.52 3.78
CA PRO A 384 8.81 -4.84 3.92
C PRO A 384 7.93 -5.76 4.78
N TYR A 385 7.97 -7.05 4.50
CA TYR A 385 7.23 -8.07 5.24
C TYR A 385 7.95 -9.42 5.28
N LEU A 386 7.65 -10.22 6.31
CA LEU A 386 8.04 -11.61 6.42
C LEU A 386 6.84 -12.52 6.22
N LEU A 387 7.05 -13.67 5.58
CA LEU A 387 6.04 -14.68 5.38
C LEU A 387 6.51 -16.02 5.94
N TYR A 388 5.82 -16.49 6.98
CA TYR A 388 6.05 -17.74 7.68
C TYR A 388 4.98 -18.75 7.26
N VAL A 389 5.41 -19.90 6.76
CA VAL A 389 4.55 -20.97 6.23
C VAL A 389 4.85 -22.30 6.92
N GLY A 390 4.00 -23.31 6.73
CA GLY A 390 4.24 -24.66 7.27
C GLY A 390 3.98 -24.79 8.77
N GLY A 391 2.99 -24.07 9.31
CA GLY A 391 2.53 -24.23 10.69
C GLY A 391 1.71 -25.51 10.91
N ASP A 392 1.09 -25.61 12.08
CA ASP A 392 0.23 -26.74 12.44
C ASP A 392 -1.05 -26.76 11.58
N VAL A 393 -1.64 -27.95 11.45
CA VAL A 393 -2.90 -28.14 10.73
C VAL A 393 -4.04 -27.49 11.51
N CYS A 394 -4.65 -26.47 10.91
CA CYS A 394 -5.77 -25.69 11.43
C CYS A 394 -7.13 -26.21 10.95
N GLU A 395 -7.19 -26.75 9.72
CA GLU A 395 -8.41 -27.26 9.09
C GLU A 395 -8.09 -28.53 8.30
N LYS A 396 -8.90 -29.59 8.47
CA LYS A 396 -8.68 -30.91 7.87
C LYS A 396 -9.27 -30.94 6.45
N PRO A 397 -8.61 -31.60 5.46
CA PRO A 397 -7.56 -32.61 5.63
C PRO A 397 -6.11 -32.11 5.54
N SER A 398 -5.83 -30.87 5.12
CA SER A 398 -4.44 -30.45 4.82
C SER A 398 -4.08 -28.98 5.01
N ARG A 399 -5.00 -28.10 5.45
CA ARG A 399 -4.70 -26.66 5.55
C ARG A 399 -3.87 -26.38 6.80
N GLN A 400 -2.75 -25.69 6.63
CA GLN A 400 -1.81 -25.34 7.69
C GLN A 400 -1.84 -23.84 7.97
N TRP A 401 -1.46 -23.47 9.19
CA TRP A 401 -1.30 -22.06 9.55
C TRP A 401 -0.19 -21.37 8.74
N THR A 402 -0.46 -20.11 8.38
CA THR A 402 0.49 -19.19 7.75
C THR A 402 0.43 -17.84 8.46
N THR A 403 1.58 -17.18 8.60
CA THR A 403 1.69 -15.88 9.24
C THR A 403 2.41 -14.88 8.35
N LYS A 404 1.85 -13.68 8.19
CA LYS A 404 2.47 -12.53 7.53
C LYS A 404 2.75 -11.44 8.56
N ILE A 405 4.01 -11.00 8.66
CA ILE A 405 4.42 -9.89 9.53
C ILE A 405 4.77 -8.71 8.63
N GLU A 406 4.00 -7.63 8.67
CA GLU A 406 4.20 -6.43 7.87
C GLU A 406 4.80 -5.32 8.71
N PHE A 407 5.86 -4.69 8.21
CA PHE A 407 6.55 -3.60 8.91
C PHE A 407 6.13 -2.25 8.35
N LEU A 408 5.74 -1.35 9.25
CA LEU A 408 5.22 -0.03 8.94
C LEU A 408 6.13 1.06 9.52
N CYS A 409 6.31 2.17 8.80
CA CYS A 409 7.03 3.31 9.35
C CYS A 409 6.25 3.92 10.53
N GLY A 410 6.92 4.11 11.67
CA GLY A 410 6.37 4.74 12.87
C GLY A 410 7.46 5.32 13.77
N LYS A 411 7.14 6.37 14.52
CA LYS A 411 8.06 6.95 15.53
C LYS A 411 7.88 6.20 16.84
N ASN A 412 9.00 5.74 17.42
CA ASN A 412 9.08 4.86 18.59
C ASN A 412 8.61 3.41 18.35
N HIS A 413 9.13 2.48 19.15
CA HIS A 413 8.73 1.07 19.17
C HIS A 413 7.31 0.94 19.76
N GLU A 414 6.28 1.18 18.95
CA GLU A 414 4.90 0.83 19.30
C GLU A 414 4.74 -0.70 19.28
N ASP A 415 3.87 -1.23 20.15
CA ASP A 415 3.64 -2.68 20.23
C ASP A 415 3.01 -3.22 18.93
N PRO A 416 3.44 -4.41 18.45
CA PRO A 416 2.83 -5.07 17.30
C PRO A 416 1.34 -5.33 17.51
N ILE A 417 0.54 -5.26 16.43
CA ILE A 417 -0.91 -5.47 16.48
C ILE A 417 -1.28 -6.63 15.56
N VAL A 418 -2.05 -7.59 16.08
CA VAL A 418 -2.71 -8.61 15.23
C VAL A 418 -3.86 -7.92 14.51
N VAL A 419 -3.82 -7.91 13.18
CA VAL A 419 -4.89 -7.31 12.36
C VAL A 419 -5.84 -8.36 11.79
N GLU A 420 -5.38 -9.60 11.62
CA GLU A 420 -6.19 -10.73 11.14
C GLU A 420 -5.74 -12.04 11.79
N ASN A 421 -6.71 -12.89 12.13
CA ASN A 421 -6.46 -14.28 12.54
C ASN A 421 -7.63 -15.20 12.16
N THR A 422 -7.90 -15.31 10.86
CA THR A 422 -9.02 -16.08 10.29
C THR A 422 -8.52 -16.96 9.15
N ASP A 423 -9.27 -18.01 8.79
CA ASP A 423 -8.98 -18.87 7.62
C ASP A 423 -7.54 -19.42 7.55
N CYS A 424 -6.99 -19.82 8.70
CA CYS A 424 -5.62 -20.32 8.83
C CYS A 424 -4.52 -19.32 8.44
N ARG A 425 -4.85 -18.02 8.48
CA ARG A 425 -3.94 -16.92 8.17
C ARG A 425 -3.89 -15.96 9.34
N THR A 426 -2.68 -15.56 9.72
CA THR A 426 -2.45 -14.52 10.73
C THR A 426 -1.68 -13.38 10.11
N VAL A 427 -2.16 -12.15 10.29
CA VAL A 427 -1.46 -10.94 9.83
C VAL A 427 -1.15 -10.07 11.03
N ILE A 428 0.12 -9.72 11.19
CA ILE A 428 0.63 -8.85 12.26
C ILE A 428 1.22 -7.61 11.60
N GLN A 429 0.83 -6.44 12.07
CA GLN A 429 1.42 -5.17 11.65
C GLN A 429 2.30 -4.63 12.79
N TYR A 430 3.57 -4.38 12.47
CA TYR A 430 4.56 -3.88 13.43
C TYR A 430 5.12 -2.53 12.96
N LYS A 431 4.87 -1.48 13.75
CA LYS A 431 5.42 -0.15 13.50
C LYS A 431 6.84 -0.03 14.04
N THR A 432 7.77 0.40 13.19
CA THR A 432 9.16 0.65 13.54
C THR A 432 9.74 1.78 12.69
N ASP A 433 10.70 2.51 13.26
CA ASP A 433 11.49 3.53 12.59
C ASP A 433 12.51 2.95 11.60
N LEU A 434 12.89 1.68 11.74
CA LEU A 434 13.84 0.98 10.86
C LEU A 434 13.36 0.86 9.40
N VAL A 435 12.07 1.10 9.14
CA VAL A 435 11.48 1.06 7.79
C VAL A 435 11.00 2.42 7.30
N CYS A 436 11.40 3.50 7.98
CA CYS A 436 11.07 4.87 7.59
C CYS A 436 12.08 5.39 6.56
N GLN A 437 11.62 5.54 5.32
CA GLN A 437 12.46 5.89 4.20
C GLN A 437 12.58 7.40 3.94
N ASN A 438 11.48 8.16 4.08
CA ASN A 438 11.39 9.62 4.08
C ASN A 438 10.01 10.03 4.65
N GLU A 439 9.89 11.20 5.29
CA GLU A 439 8.59 11.73 5.70
C GLU A 439 7.84 12.28 4.47
N ILE A 440 6.58 11.86 4.28
CA ILE A 440 5.70 12.39 3.23
C ILE A 440 5.43 13.85 3.55
N SER A 441 5.79 14.78 2.65
CA SER A 441 5.47 16.20 2.84
C SER A 441 3.96 16.40 2.81
N CYS A 442 3.39 16.77 3.96
CA CYS A 442 1.99 17.14 4.08
C CYS A 442 1.74 18.64 3.83
N LYS A 443 2.72 19.29 3.20
CA LYS A 443 2.71 20.70 2.84
C LYS A 443 2.90 20.89 1.34
N ALA A 444 2.20 21.86 0.78
CA ALA A 444 2.37 22.29 -0.61
C ALA A 444 2.25 23.80 -0.74
N TYR A 445 2.96 24.39 -1.71
CA TYR A 445 2.91 25.81 -1.99
C TYR A 445 1.99 26.09 -3.18
N ASN A 446 0.99 26.95 -2.99
CA ASN A 446 0.17 27.46 -4.09
C ASN A 446 0.84 28.72 -4.67
N TYR A 447 1.40 28.60 -5.88
CA TYR A 447 2.09 29.68 -6.57
C TYR A 447 1.16 30.79 -7.07
N THR A 448 -0.14 30.50 -7.26
CA THR A 448 -1.13 31.47 -7.72
C THR A 448 -1.54 32.41 -6.59
N SER A 449 -1.78 31.86 -5.39
CA SER A 449 -2.15 32.64 -4.20
C SER A 449 -0.95 33.06 -3.34
N ASN A 450 0.24 32.54 -3.61
CA ASN A 450 1.47 32.76 -2.84
C ASN A 450 1.33 32.32 -1.36
N THR A 451 0.65 31.20 -1.11
CA THR A 451 0.37 30.65 0.23
C THR A 451 0.83 29.20 0.37
N GLU A 452 1.39 28.84 1.52
CA GLU A 452 1.64 27.44 1.89
C GLU A 452 0.37 26.81 2.48
N ILE A 453 0.06 25.60 2.04
CA ILE A 453 -1.06 24.79 2.50
C ILE A 453 -0.49 23.64 3.32
N ASP A 454 -0.96 23.49 4.55
CA ASP A 454 -0.49 22.50 5.51
C ASP A 454 -1.64 21.60 5.96
N LEU A 455 -1.65 20.34 5.51
CA LEU A 455 -2.66 19.35 5.88
C LEU A 455 -2.26 18.51 7.10
N LEU A 456 -1.10 18.78 7.72
CA LEU A 456 -0.68 18.10 8.94
C LEU A 456 -1.73 18.11 10.08
N PRO A 457 -2.60 19.11 10.23
CA PRO A 457 -3.66 19.04 11.24
C PRO A 457 -4.73 17.96 11.01
N LEU A 458 -4.78 17.32 9.83
CA LEU A 458 -5.61 16.13 9.54
C LEU A 458 -4.82 14.82 9.66
N TYR A 459 -3.50 14.89 9.90
CA TYR A 459 -2.70 13.71 10.20
C TYR A 459 -3.15 13.13 11.55
N SER A 460 -3.51 11.84 11.60
CA SER A 460 -3.93 11.19 12.85
C SER A 460 -3.11 9.94 13.14
N SER A 461 -2.45 9.90 14.30
CA SER A 461 -1.72 8.72 14.79
C SER A 461 -2.59 7.75 15.61
N SER A 462 -3.76 8.19 16.08
CA SER A 462 -4.61 7.43 17.01
C SER A 462 -5.81 6.77 16.35
N HIS A 463 -6.27 7.28 15.21
CA HIS A 463 -7.44 6.76 14.52
C HIS A 463 -7.36 6.91 13.00
N ASN A 464 -8.25 6.19 12.30
CA ASN A 464 -8.50 6.37 10.87
C ASN A 464 -9.81 7.11 10.67
N TYR A 465 -9.88 7.97 9.65
CA TYR A 465 -11.12 8.61 9.26
C TYR A 465 -12.00 7.61 8.53
N LEU A 466 -13.21 7.38 9.02
CA LEU A 466 -14.22 6.63 8.28
C LEU A 466 -14.94 7.60 7.34
N ALA A 467 -14.80 7.38 6.05
CA ALA A 467 -15.47 8.20 5.05
C ALA A 467 -16.97 7.90 5.02
N GLU A 468 -17.76 8.96 4.93
CA GLU A 468 -19.18 8.86 4.67
C GLU A 468 -19.38 8.57 3.18
N VAL A 469 -20.45 7.87 2.82
CA VAL A 469 -20.77 7.59 1.41
C VAL A 469 -21.91 8.50 1.02
N ASN A 470 -21.78 9.22 -0.11
CA ASN A 470 -22.87 10.03 -0.64
C ASN A 470 -24.14 9.17 -0.80
N ASP A 471 -25.31 9.71 -0.45
CA ASP A 471 -26.59 8.99 -0.49
C ASP A 471 -26.87 8.33 -1.85
N THR A 472 -26.37 8.92 -2.94
CA THR A 472 -26.46 8.39 -4.30
C THR A 472 -25.67 7.10 -4.54
N LEU A 473 -24.61 6.85 -3.75
CA LEU A 473 -23.73 5.69 -3.83
C LEU A 473 -24.00 4.64 -2.75
N LYS A 474 -24.91 4.92 -1.80
CA LYS A 474 -25.27 3.97 -0.75
C LYS A 474 -26.01 2.79 -1.38
N ALA A 475 -25.41 1.60 -1.29
CA ALA A 475 -26.06 0.37 -1.71
C ALA A 475 -27.36 0.15 -0.92
N THR A 476 -28.47 -0.08 -1.61
CA THR A 476 -29.79 -0.38 -1.01
C THR A 476 -29.92 -1.83 -0.55
N GLU A 477 -29.06 -2.72 -1.03
CA GLU A 477 -29.00 -4.14 -0.63
C GLU A 477 -27.54 -4.60 -0.46
N GLY A 478 -27.25 -5.33 0.62
CA GLY A 478 -25.92 -5.86 0.95
C GLY A 478 -25.30 -5.28 2.24
N PRO A 479 -24.21 -5.87 2.75
CA PRO A 479 -23.48 -5.34 3.89
C PRO A 479 -22.84 -3.98 3.55
N PRO A 480 -22.83 -3.00 4.48
CA PRO A 480 -22.31 -1.67 4.20
C PRO A 480 -20.80 -1.71 3.95
N VAL A 481 -20.35 -1.03 2.90
CA VAL A 481 -18.93 -0.88 2.56
C VAL A 481 -18.35 0.31 3.33
N LEU A 482 -17.27 0.06 4.05
CA LEU A 482 -16.53 1.03 4.86
C LEU A 482 -15.28 1.48 4.12
N HIS A 483 -14.98 2.77 4.19
CA HIS A 483 -13.80 3.36 3.56
C HIS A 483 -12.99 4.09 4.64
N TYR A 484 -11.80 3.60 4.93
CA TYR A 484 -10.90 4.18 5.93
C TYR A 484 -9.81 4.98 5.24
N ILE A 485 -9.56 6.20 5.71
CA ILE A 485 -8.55 7.10 5.15
C ILE A 485 -7.69 7.67 6.27
N ASN A 486 -6.40 7.85 5.99
CA ASN A 486 -5.54 8.73 6.75
C ASN A 486 -4.86 9.74 5.81
N VAL A 487 -4.35 10.85 6.36
CA VAL A 487 -3.79 11.97 5.60
C VAL A 487 -2.28 11.97 5.72
N CYS A 488 -1.58 11.89 4.58
CA CYS A 488 -0.10 11.92 4.50
C CYS A 488 0.63 10.81 5.27
N ARG A 489 -0.07 9.73 5.63
CA ARG A 489 0.49 8.58 6.33
C ARG A 489 -0.31 7.31 6.05
N PRO A 490 0.27 6.12 6.28
CA PRO A 490 -0.48 4.87 6.31
C PRO A 490 -1.57 4.88 7.40
N LEU A 491 -2.57 4.01 7.24
CA LEU A 491 -3.62 3.78 8.24
C LEU A 491 -3.02 3.35 9.59
N VAL A 492 -3.70 3.73 10.68
CA VAL A 492 -3.47 3.16 12.00
C VAL A 492 -3.90 1.69 11.96
N PRO A 493 -3.02 0.73 12.32
CA PRO A 493 -3.38 -0.68 12.42
C PRO A 493 -4.52 -0.88 13.41
N GLN A 494 -5.51 -1.67 13.01
CA GLN A 494 -6.68 -1.98 13.81
C GLN A 494 -7.10 -3.42 13.51
N TYR A 495 -7.50 -4.17 14.55
CA TYR A 495 -8.01 -5.52 14.35
C TYR A 495 -9.27 -5.51 13.45
N GLY A 496 -9.29 -6.41 12.46
CA GLY A 496 -10.35 -6.47 11.46
C GLY A 496 -10.18 -5.49 10.30
N LEU A 497 -9.05 -4.78 10.22
CA LEU A 497 -8.70 -3.96 9.06
C LEU A 497 -7.37 -4.45 8.49
N SER A 498 -7.41 -5.53 7.72
CA SER A 498 -6.21 -6.21 7.20
C SER A 498 -5.74 -5.73 5.83
N CYS A 499 -6.10 -4.49 5.47
CA CYS A 499 -5.57 -3.85 4.27
C CYS A 499 -4.04 -3.93 4.24
N PRO A 500 -3.43 -4.18 3.07
CA PRO A 500 -1.99 -4.33 2.94
C PRO A 500 -1.22 -3.22 3.65
N GLY A 501 -0.19 -3.58 4.42
CA GLY A 501 0.63 -2.65 5.17
C GLY A 501 1.17 -1.51 4.30
N GLY A 502 1.11 -0.29 4.83
CA GLY A 502 1.51 0.95 4.15
C GLY A 502 0.36 1.70 3.47
N THR A 503 -0.82 1.08 3.35
CA THR A 503 -2.02 1.68 2.74
C THR A 503 -2.48 2.94 3.47
N SER A 504 -2.83 4.00 2.73
CA SER A 504 -3.41 5.24 3.30
C SER A 504 -4.91 5.35 3.16
N ALA A 505 -5.49 4.69 2.15
CA ALA A 505 -6.93 4.60 1.96
C ALA A 505 -7.32 3.14 1.74
N CYS A 506 -8.31 2.62 2.46
CA CYS A 506 -8.69 1.22 2.45
C CYS A 506 -10.20 1.07 2.29
N ARG A 507 -10.62 0.13 1.46
CA ARG A 507 -12.01 -0.31 1.35
C ARG A 507 -12.17 -1.64 2.06
N ALA A 508 -13.23 -1.77 2.86
CA ALA A 508 -13.58 -3.01 3.54
C ALA A 508 -15.11 -3.21 3.57
N ILE A 509 -15.58 -4.44 3.62
CA ILE A 509 -17.01 -4.76 3.76
C ILE A 509 -17.31 -4.99 5.23
N ASN A 510 -18.36 -4.38 5.78
CA ASN A 510 -18.73 -4.58 7.18
C ASN A 510 -19.24 -6.03 7.40
N GLY A 511 -18.45 -6.85 8.08
CA GLY A 511 -18.84 -8.19 8.49
C GLY A 511 -19.64 -8.20 9.80
N THR A 512 -20.00 -9.39 10.29
CA THR A 512 -20.80 -9.56 11.51
C THR A 512 -20.09 -9.14 12.80
N ARG A 513 -18.75 -8.98 12.77
CA ARG A 513 -17.92 -8.53 13.92
C ARG A 513 -16.70 -7.68 13.52
N THR A 514 -16.13 -7.90 12.34
CA THR A 514 -15.00 -7.15 11.79
C THR A 514 -15.22 -6.86 10.30
N PRO A 515 -14.60 -5.81 9.75
CA PRO A 515 -14.50 -5.67 8.31
C PRO A 515 -13.84 -6.91 7.66
N VAL A 516 -14.22 -7.20 6.40
CA VAL A 516 -13.73 -8.33 5.59
C VAL A 516 -13.59 -7.90 4.11
N SER A 517 -12.80 -8.62 3.31
CA SER A 517 -12.57 -8.33 1.88
C SER A 517 -11.91 -6.97 1.63
N GLU A 518 -10.80 -6.75 2.33
CA GLU A 518 -10.05 -5.51 2.38
C GLU A 518 -9.23 -5.29 1.11
N SER A 519 -9.36 -4.09 0.54
CA SER A 519 -8.62 -3.67 -0.65
C SER A 519 -7.97 -2.32 -0.40
N SER A 520 -6.68 -2.23 -0.68
CA SER A 520 -5.97 -0.96 -0.64
C SER A 520 -6.47 -0.07 -1.78
N LEU A 521 -6.82 1.17 -1.48
CA LEU A 521 -7.18 2.21 -2.45
C LEU A 521 -5.99 3.13 -2.77
N GLY A 522 -4.80 2.75 -2.31
CA GLY A 522 -3.58 3.46 -2.63
C GLY A 522 -2.71 3.78 -1.42
N TYR A 523 -1.50 4.18 -1.77
CA TYR A 523 -0.40 4.43 -0.86
C TYR A 523 0.06 5.88 -0.99
N PRO A 524 0.64 6.44 0.07
CA PRO A 524 1.05 7.84 0.10
C PRO A 524 2.43 8.00 -0.55
N GLU A 525 2.53 7.83 -1.87
CA GLU A 525 3.80 7.92 -2.62
C GLU A 525 4.05 9.29 -3.27
N VAL A 526 2.99 10.09 -3.49
CA VAL A 526 3.05 11.39 -4.19
C VAL A 526 2.58 12.51 -3.27
N SER A 527 3.25 13.67 -3.36
CA SER A 527 2.92 14.87 -2.60
C SER A 527 1.65 15.56 -3.10
N LEU A 528 1.03 16.35 -2.21
CA LEU A 528 -0.11 17.23 -2.48
C LEU A 528 0.04 17.99 -3.81
N THR A 529 -0.98 17.89 -4.67
CA THR A 529 -1.04 18.62 -5.94
C THR A 529 -2.04 19.76 -5.82
N VAL A 530 -1.60 20.98 -6.15
CA VAL A 530 -2.47 22.16 -6.21
C VAL A 530 -3.03 22.27 -7.63
N VAL A 531 -4.35 22.26 -7.77
CA VAL A 531 -5.06 22.45 -9.03
C VAL A 531 -5.97 23.67 -8.86
N GLU A 532 -5.56 24.79 -9.46
CA GLU A 532 -6.22 26.10 -9.29
C GLU A 532 -6.34 26.52 -7.81
N ASP A 533 -7.56 26.63 -7.29
CA ASP A 533 -7.88 26.98 -5.89
C ASP A 533 -8.14 25.74 -5.01
N SER A 534 -8.03 24.53 -5.57
CA SER A 534 -8.29 23.26 -4.89
C SER A 534 -7.01 22.46 -4.64
N VAL A 535 -6.98 21.71 -3.55
CA VAL A 535 -5.85 20.83 -3.22
C VAL A 535 -6.29 19.39 -3.30
N GLN A 536 -5.52 18.61 -4.07
CA GLN A 536 -5.75 17.19 -4.26
C GLN A 536 -4.63 16.40 -3.61
N LEU A 537 -5.00 15.45 -2.75
CA LEU A 537 -4.11 14.41 -2.28
C LEU A 537 -4.41 13.13 -3.05
N LYS A 538 -3.38 12.56 -3.68
CA LYS A 538 -3.54 11.39 -4.56
C LYS A 538 -2.78 10.21 -4.00
N TYR A 539 -3.48 9.10 -3.85
CA TYR A 539 -2.92 7.82 -3.44
C TYR A 539 -3.03 6.83 -4.59
N PHE A 540 -1.90 6.24 -4.96
CA PHE A 540 -1.79 5.36 -6.12
C PHE A 540 -1.34 3.96 -5.71
N LYS A 541 -1.31 3.04 -6.67
CA LYS A 541 -0.78 1.68 -6.52
C LYS A 541 -1.45 0.86 -5.42
N GLY A 542 -2.76 1.01 -5.26
CA GLY A 542 -3.57 0.18 -4.36
C GLY A 542 -3.62 -1.29 -4.78
N SER A 543 -4.57 -2.02 -4.24
CA SER A 543 -4.84 -3.39 -4.67
C SER A 543 -5.22 -3.43 -6.15
N VAL A 544 -5.12 -4.59 -6.76
CA VAL A 544 -5.62 -4.81 -8.12
C VAL A 544 -7.12 -4.46 -8.15
N CYS A 545 -7.53 -3.68 -9.15
CA CYS A 545 -8.93 -3.29 -9.27
C CYS A 545 -9.81 -4.52 -9.56
N PRO A 546 -10.94 -4.72 -8.83
CA PRO A 546 -11.84 -5.84 -9.09
C PRO A 546 -12.49 -5.86 -10.49
N LYS A 547 -12.51 -4.71 -11.18
CA LYS A 547 -13.06 -4.54 -12.54
C LYS A 547 -12.01 -4.36 -13.65
N ASP A 548 -10.74 -4.22 -13.29
CA ASP A 548 -9.63 -4.08 -14.23
C ASP A 548 -8.33 -4.60 -13.58
N PRO A 549 -7.94 -5.85 -13.83
CA PRO A 549 -6.76 -6.47 -13.23
C PRO A 549 -5.42 -5.82 -13.59
N GLN A 550 -5.39 -4.86 -14.52
CA GLN A 550 -4.19 -4.15 -14.93
C GLN A 550 -4.10 -2.75 -14.35
N THR A 551 -5.21 -2.27 -13.79
CA THR A 551 -5.27 -1.02 -13.04
C THR A 551 -5.16 -1.32 -11.55
N LEU A 552 -4.30 -0.56 -10.88
CA LEU A 552 -4.24 -0.55 -9.44
C LEU A 552 -5.24 0.47 -8.91
N LEU A 553 -5.98 0.08 -7.87
CA LEU A 553 -6.90 0.96 -7.18
C LEU A 553 -6.17 2.24 -6.77
N SER A 554 -6.86 3.37 -6.91
CA SER A 554 -6.31 4.66 -6.50
C SER A 554 -7.39 5.49 -5.83
N SER A 555 -6.96 6.53 -5.14
CA SER A 555 -7.88 7.49 -4.54
C SER A 555 -7.37 8.90 -4.69
N VAL A 556 -8.30 9.82 -4.91
CA VAL A 556 -8.06 11.26 -4.94
C VAL A 556 -8.96 11.89 -3.89
N ILE A 557 -8.36 12.71 -3.04
CA ILE A 557 -9.08 13.45 -2.01
C ILE A 557 -9.00 14.94 -2.35
N ASN A 558 -10.15 15.53 -2.64
CA ASN A 558 -10.29 16.95 -2.92
C ASN A 558 -10.60 17.69 -1.61
N PHE A 559 -9.70 18.58 -1.21
CA PHE A 559 -9.90 19.43 -0.04
C PHE A 559 -10.40 20.80 -0.47
N PHE A 560 -11.46 21.28 0.18
CA PHE A 560 -12.00 22.62 -0.04
C PHE A 560 -12.46 23.27 1.28
N CYS A 561 -12.47 24.61 1.28
CA CYS A 561 -12.83 25.41 2.44
C CYS A 561 -14.32 25.25 2.80
N ALA A 562 -14.57 24.83 4.03
CA ALA A 562 -15.87 24.88 4.67
C ALA A 562 -15.71 25.20 6.17
N PRO A 563 -15.91 26.46 6.61
CA PRO A 563 -15.69 26.85 8.01
C PRO A 563 -16.50 25.99 9.00
N SER A 564 -17.78 25.75 8.68
CA SER A 564 -18.71 25.00 9.54
C SER A 564 -18.44 23.51 9.64
N ALA A 565 -17.59 22.96 8.76
CA ALA A 565 -17.24 21.54 8.79
C ALA A 565 -16.21 21.20 9.88
N GLY A 566 -15.55 22.20 10.49
CA GLY A 566 -14.46 21.95 11.42
C GLY A 566 -13.33 21.19 10.74
N ARG A 567 -12.79 20.15 11.40
CA ARG A 567 -11.83 19.24 10.77
C ARG A 567 -12.46 18.42 9.62
N GLY A 568 -13.78 18.28 9.62
CA GLY A 568 -14.53 17.56 8.60
C GLY A 568 -14.30 16.06 8.61
N LYS A 569 -14.97 15.39 7.68
CA LYS A 569 -14.75 13.99 7.35
C LYS A 569 -14.75 13.84 5.82
N PRO A 570 -14.02 12.87 5.27
CA PRO A 570 -14.10 12.58 3.85
C PRO A 570 -15.48 12.02 3.51
N ILE A 571 -16.00 12.42 2.36
CA ILE A 571 -17.22 11.89 1.77
C ILE A 571 -16.84 11.27 0.43
N LEU A 572 -17.12 10.00 0.24
CA LEU A 572 -17.00 9.35 -1.06
C LEU A 572 -18.07 9.94 -1.99
N GLN A 573 -17.64 10.70 -2.98
CA GLN A 573 -18.52 11.32 -3.95
C GLN A 573 -18.74 10.45 -5.17
N GLU A 574 -17.67 9.81 -5.63
CA GLU A 574 -17.66 9.06 -6.86
C GLU A 574 -16.65 7.92 -6.77
N VAL A 575 -16.96 6.81 -7.41
CA VAL A 575 -15.99 5.75 -7.71
C VAL A 575 -15.93 5.60 -9.22
N LEU A 576 -14.90 6.18 -9.83
CA LEU A 576 -14.70 6.14 -11.26
C LEU A 576 -14.24 4.75 -11.66
N GLN A 577 -15.00 4.11 -12.55
CA GLN A 577 -14.71 2.76 -13.09
C GLN A 577 -14.52 1.69 -12.00
N ASP A 578 -15.03 1.91 -10.78
CA ASP A 578 -14.82 1.06 -9.59
C ASP A 578 -13.35 0.90 -9.18
N CYS A 579 -12.45 1.65 -9.82
CA CYS A 579 -11.01 1.56 -9.61
C CYS A 579 -10.43 2.81 -8.95
N HIS A 580 -11.04 3.98 -9.17
CA HIS A 580 -10.53 5.25 -8.69
C HIS A 580 -11.55 5.94 -7.79
N TYR A 581 -11.22 6.07 -6.51
CA TYR A 581 -12.13 6.59 -5.49
C TYR A 581 -11.92 8.09 -5.32
N VAL A 582 -12.97 8.87 -5.55
CA VAL A 582 -12.94 10.33 -5.42
C VAL A 582 -13.65 10.72 -4.14
N PHE A 583 -12.88 11.24 -3.20
CA PHE A 583 -13.37 11.75 -1.93
C PHE A 583 -13.35 13.27 -1.93
N ASP A 584 -14.42 13.84 -1.43
CA ASP A 584 -14.49 15.26 -1.11
C ASP A 584 -14.36 15.44 0.40
N TRP A 585 -13.52 16.38 0.81
CA TRP A 585 -13.29 16.66 2.21
C TRP A 585 -13.45 18.15 2.48
N ALA A 586 -14.68 18.51 2.83
CA ALA A 586 -15.01 19.82 3.35
C ALA A 586 -14.31 20.04 4.70
N THR A 587 -13.41 21.01 4.80
CA THR A 587 -12.66 21.27 6.02
C THR A 587 -12.38 22.75 6.21
N ASN A 588 -12.34 23.19 7.46
CA ASN A 588 -12.00 24.56 7.81
C ASN A 588 -10.51 24.86 7.58
N ILE A 589 -9.64 23.84 7.53
CA ILE A 589 -8.19 23.98 7.34
C ILE A 589 -7.85 24.65 6.01
N MET A 590 -8.68 24.41 4.99
CA MET A 590 -8.53 25.01 3.67
C MET A 590 -9.03 26.46 3.60
N CYS A 591 -9.64 26.97 4.66
CA CYS A 591 -10.17 28.32 4.67
C CYS A 591 -9.08 29.35 4.95
N PRO A 592 -9.11 30.50 4.23
CA PRO A 592 -8.22 31.61 4.53
C PRO A 592 -8.49 32.16 5.93
N THR A 593 -7.53 32.91 6.46
CA THR A 593 -7.71 33.62 7.72
C THR A 593 -8.90 34.58 7.64
N HIS A 594 -9.75 34.55 8.67
CA HIS A 594 -10.98 35.35 8.70
C HIS A 594 -10.96 36.37 9.85
N LEU A 595 -11.43 37.59 9.60
CA LEU A 595 -11.52 38.64 10.61
C LEU A 595 -12.79 38.47 11.44
N LEU A 596 -12.64 38.36 12.76
CA LEU A 596 -13.76 38.23 13.68
C LEU A 596 -14.29 39.61 14.07
N LYS A 597 -15.61 39.70 14.28
CA LYS A 597 -16.23 40.92 14.80
C LYS A 597 -15.98 40.98 16.30
N PHE A 598 -15.47 42.11 16.77
CA PHE A 598 -15.17 42.33 18.18
C PHE A 598 -16.14 43.38 18.76
N ASP A 599 -16.86 42.98 19.80
CA ASP A 599 -17.72 43.86 20.59
C ASP A 599 -17.02 44.19 21.91
N ALA A 600 -16.53 45.42 22.01
CA ALA A 600 -15.83 45.91 23.19
C ALA A 600 -16.75 46.14 24.41
N GLU A 601 -18.04 46.42 24.21
CA GLU A 601 -18.97 46.69 25.31
C GLU A 601 -19.22 45.41 26.12
N ASN A 602 -19.50 44.31 25.42
CA ASN A 602 -19.74 43.01 26.04
C ASN A 602 -18.47 42.18 26.23
N CYS A 603 -17.39 42.54 25.54
CA CYS A 603 -16.14 41.79 25.41
C CYS A 603 -16.35 40.43 24.73
N ASP A 604 -17.10 40.47 23.63
CA ASP A 604 -17.44 39.31 22.83
C ASP A 604 -16.67 39.32 21.52
N ILE A 605 -16.26 38.14 21.09
CA ILE A 605 -15.82 37.91 19.72
C ILE A 605 -16.87 37.07 19.01
N PHE A 606 -17.22 37.49 17.80
CA PHE A 606 -18.23 36.86 16.98
C PHE A 606 -17.63 36.42 15.65
N ASN A 607 -17.77 35.13 15.36
CA ASN A 607 -17.50 34.55 14.07
C ASN A 607 -18.79 34.49 13.25
N ASP A 608 -18.90 35.36 12.26
CA ASP A 608 -20.08 35.43 11.39
C ASP A 608 -20.15 34.31 10.36
N GLN A 609 -19.04 33.61 10.05
CA GLN A 609 -19.07 32.41 9.20
C GLN A 609 -19.70 31.20 9.92
N LEU A 610 -19.65 31.18 11.25
CA LEU A 610 -20.15 30.08 12.09
C LEU A 610 -21.35 30.45 12.95
N ASN A 611 -21.72 31.72 12.97
CA ASN A 611 -22.69 32.29 13.91
C ASN A 611 -22.37 31.90 15.37
N ALA A 612 -21.08 31.97 15.74
CA ALA A 612 -20.58 31.58 17.05
C ALA A 612 -20.04 32.81 17.81
N THR A 613 -20.42 32.94 19.07
CA THR A 613 -19.97 34.02 19.95
C THR A 613 -19.23 33.44 21.15
N LEU A 614 -18.16 34.09 21.57
CA LEU A 614 -17.46 33.78 22.80
C LEU A 614 -17.23 35.04 23.59
N ASN A 615 -17.61 34.99 24.88
CA ASN A 615 -17.26 36.04 25.81
C ASN A 615 -15.85 35.79 26.37
N LEU A 616 -14.93 36.72 26.11
CA LEU A 616 -13.53 36.56 26.50
C LEU A 616 -13.31 36.59 28.02
N LYS A 617 -14.30 37.05 28.80
CA LYS A 617 -14.27 36.99 30.28
C LYS A 617 -14.42 35.56 30.81
N GLN A 618 -14.79 34.59 29.97
CA GLN A 618 -14.80 33.17 30.33
C GLN A 618 -13.39 32.56 30.31
N ILE A 619 -12.47 33.14 29.53
CA ILE A 619 -11.08 32.67 29.40
C ILE A 619 -10.15 33.49 30.30
N THR A 620 -10.55 34.70 30.68
CA THR A 620 -9.69 35.68 31.33
C THR A 620 -10.42 36.37 32.48
N ASP A 621 -9.72 36.60 33.59
CA ASP A 621 -10.29 37.27 34.75
C ASP A 621 -10.68 38.71 34.39
N LYS A 622 -11.99 38.94 34.19
CA LYS A 622 -12.58 40.24 33.83
C LYS A 622 -12.01 40.86 32.54
N GLY A 623 -11.46 40.05 31.62
CA GLY A 623 -10.90 40.56 30.37
C GLY A 623 -9.45 41.01 30.44
N ILE A 624 -8.75 40.71 31.54
CA ILE A 624 -7.37 41.09 31.77
C ILE A 624 -6.47 39.85 31.74
N VAL A 625 -5.36 39.93 31.01
CA VAL A 625 -4.28 38.93 31.06
C VAL A 625 -3.06 39.57 31.72
N SER A 626 -2.75 39.11 32.93
CA SER A 626 -1.53 39.49 33.63
C SER A 626 -0.34 38.68 33.12
N VAL A 627 0.64 39.36 32.55
CA VAL A 627 1.89 38.75 32.08
C VAL A 627 2.97 39.09 33.10
N LYS A 628 3.59 38.06 33.69
CA LYS A 628 4.77 38.21 34.54
C LYS A 628 6.00 37.87 33.71
N GLN A 629 6.90 38.83 33.57
CA GLN A 629 8.19 38.64 32.91
C GLN A 629 9.30 39.09 33.85
N GLU A 630 10.14 38.14 34.26
CA GLU A 630 11.18 38.33 35.28
C GLU A 630 10.67 39.04 36.55
N SER A 631 10.86 40.36 36.63
CA SER A 631 10.59 41.26 37.76
C SER A 631 9.53 42.34 37.47
N LYS A 632 8.90 42.32 36.28
CA LYS A 632 7.83 43.25 35.89
C LYS A 632 6.56 42.48 35.55
N SER A 633 5.42 42.98 36.02
CA SER A 633 4.10 42.51 35.62
C SER A 633 3.37 43.61 34.85
N PHE A 634 2.77 43.26 33.73
CA PHE A 634 1.87 44.15 33.00
C PHE A 634 0.56 43.43 32.69
N ASP A 635 -0.51 44.22 32.71
CA ASP A 635 -1.86 43.75 32.49
C ASP A 635 -2.31 44.15 31.08
N LEU A 636 -2.68 43.16 30.28
CA LEU A 636 -3.24 43.38 28.95
C LEU A 636 -4.75 43.40 29.06
N ASN A 637 -5.35 44.58 28.83
CA ASN A 637 -6.79 44.69 28.69
C ASN A 637 -7.22 44.24 27.29
N ILE A 638 -7.85 43.07 27.22
CA ILE A 638 -8.31 42.46 25.98
C ILE A 638 -9.61 43.12 25.50
N CYS A 639 -10.42 43.63 26.42
CA CYS A 639 -11.74 44.20 26.15
C CYS A 639 -11.72 45.67 25.68
N ALA A 640 -10.55 46.26 25.41
CA ALA A 640 -10.45 47.66 24.96
C ALA A 640 -10.88 47.83 23.49
N ASN A 641 -11.35 49.02 23.10
CA ASN A 641 -11.78 49.31 21.72
C ASN A 641 -10.66 49.09 20.68
N ASN A 642 -11.06 48.85 19.42
CA ASN A 642 -10.19 48.70 18.24
C ASN A 642 -9.22 47.50 18.30
N ARG A 643 -9.69 46.31 18.68
CA ARG A 643 -8.89 45.08 18.53
C ARG A 643 -9.06 44.48 17.14
N LYS A 644 -7.92 44.22 16.49
CA LYS A 644 -7.89 43.30 15.35
C LYS A 644 -7.91 41.87 15.90
N VAL A 645 -8.96 41.13 15.55
CA VAL A 645 -9.11 39.73 15.91
C VAL A 645 -9.24 38.93 14.61
N GLU A 646 -8.43 37.90 14.46
CA GLU A 646 -8.52 37.00 13.32
C GLU A 646 -8.45 35.55 13.76
N THR A 647 -9.00 34.66 12.95
CA THR A 647 -8.89 33.22 13.14
C THR A 647 -8.04 32.60 12.04
N ASP A 648 -7.27 31.60 12.44
CA ASP A 648 -6.47 30.74 11.59
C ASP A 648 -6.94 29.30 11.83
N TYR A 649 -7.83 28.83 10.94
CA TYR A 649 -8.47 27.53 11.04
C TYR A 649 -7.49 26.37 10.90
N ALA A 650 -6.47 26.51 10.04
CA ALA A 650 -5.44 25.50 9.83
C ALA A 650 -4.70 25.21 11.15
N GLN A 651 -4.27 26.27 11.83
CA GLN A 651 -3.61 26.15 13.13
C GLN A 651 -4.59 25.90 14.29
N GLY A 652 -5.90 26.05 14.07
CA GLY A 652 -6.91 25.95 15.12
C GLY A 652 -6.77 27.06 16.17
N THR A 653 -6.53 28.30 15.71
CA THR A 653 -6.22 29.43 16.59
C THR A 653 -7.09 30.66 16.37
N VAL A 654 -7.23 31.46 17.42
CA VAL A 654 -7.75 32.83 17.37
C VAL A 654 -6.65 33.76 17.87
N LYS A 655 -6.30 34.76 17.07
CA LYS A 655 -5.22 35.72 17.34
C LYS A 655 -5.84 37.08 17.60
N ILE A 656 -5.47 37.69 18.73
CA ILE A 656 -5.84 39.05 19.09
C ILE A 656 -4.57 39.90 19.06
N PHE A 657 -4.58 40.94 18.24
CA PHE A 657 -3.48 41.88 18.13
C PHE A 657 -3.73 43.11 18.99
N PHE A 658 -2.68 43.58 19.66
CA PHE A 658 -2.72 44.76 20.48
C PHE A 658 -1.80 45.82 19.85
N ASP A 659 -2.41 46.93 19.42
CA ASP A 659 -1.69 48.12 19.04
C ASP A 659 -1.29 48.88 20.32
N GLY A 660 0.02 49.11 20.54
CA GLY A 660 0.43 49.96 21.66
C GLY A 660 1.93 50.14 21.86
N GLY A 661 2.40 51.37 21.72
CA GLY A 661 3.73 51.81 22.15
C GLY A 661 4.85 51.56 21.15
N SER A 662 6.04 52.10 21.44
CA SER A 662 7.24 51.97 20.62
C SER A 662 8.39 51.41 21.44
N CYS A 663 8.95 50.27 21.04
CA CYS A 663 10.10 49.67 21.73
C CYS A 663 11.42 50.42 21.42
N LYS A 664 11.46 51.07 20.26
CA LYS A 664 12.52 51.95 19.76
C LYS A 664 11.84 53.17 19.11
N PRO A 665 12.56 54.29 18.88
CA PRO A 665 11.98 55.53 18.37
C PRO A 665 11.15 55.43 17.08
N ASN A 666 11.27 54.33 16.31
CA ASN A 666 10.52 54.08 15.07
C ASN A 666 9.88 52.68 14.97
N ASP A 667 10.02 51.80 15.99
CA ASP A 667 9.50 50.42 15.93
C ASP A 667 8.37 50.24 16.95
N PRO A 668 7.12 50.00 16.52
CA PRO A 668 6.00 49.75 17.41
C PRO A 668 6.12 48.40 18.12
N TYR A 669 5.60 48.29 19.36
CA TYR A 669 5.42 47.00 20.01
C TYR A 669 4.28 46.23 19.34
N SER A 670 4.53 44.96 19.01
CA SER A 670 3.52 44.05 18.49
C SER A 670 3.24 42.95 19.51
N VAL A 671 2.12 43.05 20.23
CA VAL A 671 1.69 41.97 21.14
C VAL A 671 0.60 41.14 20.46
N GLU A 672 0.76 39.83 20.48
CA GLU A 672 -0.20 38.84 19.97
C GLU A 672 -0.63 37.92 21.11
N LEU A 673 -1.93 37.86 21.39
CA LEU A 673 -2.52 36.78 22.17
C LEU A 673 -3.05 35.71 21.22
N ARG A 674 -2.41 34.55 21.22
CA ARG A 674 -2.79 33.38 20.44
C ARG A 674 -3.50 32.38 21.34
N MET A 675 -4.80 32.22 21.11
CA MET A 675 -5.59 31.19 21.74
C MET A 675 -5.63 29.96 20.81
N VAL A 676 -5.36 28.77 21.33
CA VAL A 676 -5.30 27.50 20.61
C VAL A 676 -6.37 26.55 21.13
N CYS A 677 -7.13 25.93 20.22
CA CYS A 677 -8.15 24.95 20.57
C CYS A 677 -7.49 23.62 21.02
N LYS A 678 -7.71 23.24 22.27
CA LYS A 678 -7.21 21.99 22.89
C LYS A 678 -8.22 21.47 23.92
N GLU A 679 -8.17 20.16 24.17
CA GLU A 679 -9.01 19.47 25.17
C GLU A 679 -8.74 19.93 26.61
N LEU A 680 -7.47 20.19 26.94
CA LEU A 680 -7.05 20.58 28.28
C LEU A 680 -6.59 22.03 28.29
N GLU A 681 -6.92 22.75 29.36
CA GLU A 681 -6.41 24.09 29.56
C GLU A 681 -4.94 24.05 29.97
N LYS A 682 -4.11 24.76 29.21
CA LYS A 682 -2.69 24.97 29.54
C LYS A 682 -2.31 26.41 29.24
N HIS A 683 -1.35 26.89 30.03
CA HIS A 683 -0.77 28.22 29.86
C HIS A 683 0.71 28.05 29.55
N SER A 684 1.13 28.57 28.40
CA SER A 684 2.54 28.61 28.04
C SER A 684 3.19 29.87 28.60
N ALA A 685 4.46 29.76 29.01
CA ALA A 685 5.24 30.94 29.38
C ALA A 685 5.39 31.90 28.16
N PRO A 686 5.42 33.23 28.38
CA PRO A 686 5.58 34.20 27.29
C PRO A 686 6.85 33.94 26.48
N ALA A 687 6.72 33.82 25.15
CA ALA A 687 7.86 33.69 24.25
C ALA A 687 8.20 35.07 23.68
N LEU A 688 9.44 35.52 23.91
CA LEU A 688 9.95 36.77 23.35
C LEU A 688 10.45 36.51 21.92
N THR A 689 10.04 37.34 20.96
CA THR A 689 10.63 37.32 19.61
C THR A 689 11.75 38.35 19.53
N ASP A 690 12.78 38.09 18.71
CA ASP A 690 13.99 38.93 18.60
C ASP A 690 13.72 40.37 18.11
N SER A 691 12.49 40.71 17.70
CA SER A 691 12.12 41.94 16.99
C SER A 691 10.96 42.74 17.62
N CYS A 692 11.00 43.02 18.93
CA CYS A 692 9.98 43.82 19.64
C CYS A 692 8.54 43.27 19.62
N GLY A 693 8.40 41.95 19.40
CA GLY A 693 7.13 41.25 19.46
C GLY A 693 7.00 40.35 20.70
N LEU A 694 5.82 40.34 21.31
CA LEU A 694 5.47 39.42 22.40
C LEU A 694 4.33 38.52 21.95
N VAL A 695 4.53 37.19 22.01
CA VAL A 695 3.48 36.22 21.71
C VAL A 695 3.10 35.49 22.99
N LEU A 696 1.82 35.56 23.34
CA LEU A 696 1.21 34.88 24.48
C LEU A 696 0.37 33.73 23.95
N ILE A 697 0.68 32.50 24.37
CA ILE A 697 -0.06 31.32 23.93
C ILE A 697 -0.93 30.81 25.07
N ARG A 698 -2.22 30.64 24.80
CA ARG A 698 -3.18 29.99 25.70
C ARG A 698 -3.88 28.85 25.00
N GLU A 699 -3.87 27.67 25.62
CA GLU A 699 -4.60 26.50 25.15
C GLU A 699 -5.91 26.42 25.94
N THR A 700 -7.05 26.36 25.25
CA THR A 700 -8.37 26.26 25.91
C THR A 700 -9.40 25.61 24.97
N PRO A 701 -10.33 24.80 25.51
CA PRO A 701 -11.43 24.22 24.72
C PRO A 701 -12.49 25.26 24.35
N LEU A 702 -12.55 26.40 25.05
CA LEU A 702 -13.61 27.40 24.93
C LEU A 702 -13.63 28.11 23.57
N ILE A 703 -12.51 28.15 22.85
CA ILE A 703 -12.45 28.73 21.50
C ILE A 703 -12.82 27.75 20.39
N CYS A 704 -12.88 26.45 20.68
CA CYS A 704 -13.13 25.43 19.65
C CYS A 704 -14.46 25.63 18.90
N PRO A 705 -15.58 26.04 19.55
CA PRO A 705 -16.82 26.37 18.85
C PRO A 705 -16.68 27.54 17.86
N LEU A 706 -15.84 28.54 18.15
CA LEU A 706 -15.53 29.65 17.22
C LEU A 706 -14.75 29.20 15.98
N LEU A 707 -14.21 27.98 16.02
CA LEU A 707 -13.46 27.37 14.93
C LEU A 707 -14.23 26.24 14.26
N GLY A 708 -15.45 25.91 14.75
CA GLY A 708 -16.22 24.76 14.27
C GLY A 708 -15.60 23.41 14.67
N ILE A 709 -14.68 23.39 15.64
CA ILE A 709 -14.01 22.16 16.09
C ILE A 709 -14.80 21.55 17.25
N THR A 710 -15.23 20.30 17.09
CA THR A 710 -15.87 19.51 18.14
C THR A 710 -14.82 18.79 18.98
N ILE A 711 -14.90 18.95 20.30
CA ILE A 711 -14.12 18.16 21.25
C ILE A 711 -15.03 17.04 21.77
N ASN A 712 -14.61 15.78 21.61
CA ASN A 712 -15.29 14.68 22.29
C ASN A 712 -14.84 14.67 23.76
N PRO A 713 -15.75 14.75 24.74
CA PRO A 713 -15.38 14.55 26.13
C PRO A 713 -14.92 13.10 26.29
N THR A 714 -13.63 12.91 26.62
CA THR A 714 -13.10 11.60 26.98
C THR A 714 -13.86 11.05 28.19
N ASP A 715 -14.16 9.76 28.13
CA ASP A 715 -14.68 8.94 29.22
C ASP A 715 -13.85 9.23 30.50
N ASP A 716 -14.55 9.54 31.59
CA ASP A 716 -13.99 9.84 32.91
C ASP A 716 -13.41 8.55 33.52
N SER A 717 -12.25 8.13 33.02
CA SER A 717 -11.45 7.08 33.65
C SER A 717 -9.97 7.39 33.50
N THR A 718 -9.53 8.53 34.04
CA THR A 718 -8.15 8.74 34.48
C THR A 718 -8.11 10.04 35.28
N LYS A 719 -8.54 9.96 36.54
CA LYS A 719 -8.20 10.97 37.54
C LYS A 719 -6.66 10.97 37.66
N PRO A 720 -5.95 12.06 37.33
CA PRO A 720 -4.52 12.11 37.48
C PRO A 720 -4.22 12.18 38.98
N ASP A 721 -3.58 11.13 39.47
CA ASP A 721 -2.90 11.11 40.75
C ASP A 721 -1.60 11.90 40.58
N THR A 722 -1.58 13.16 41.03
CA THR A 722 -0.33 13.90 41.24
C THR A 722 -0.43 14.71 42.52
N THR A 723 0.15 14.12 43.57
CA THR A 723 0.89 14.79 44.62
C THR A 723 1.88 15.80 44.05
N ASP A 724 1.78 17.09 44.41
CA ASP A 724 2.71 17.75 45.35
C ASP A 724 2.43 19.27 45.50
N THR A 725 2.43 19.70 46.78
CA THR A 725 2.87 20.98 47.41
C THR A 725 2.71 22.32 46.64
N ASP A 726 2.17 23.43 47.17
CA ASP A 726 2.36 24.02 48.51
C ASP A 726 1.34 25.14 48.87
N ALA A 727 1.10 25.24 50.19
CA ALA A 727 0.86 26.44 51.03
C ALA A 727 -0.45 27.29 51.01
N ASN A 728 -1.15 27.17 52.17
CA ASN A 728 -1.83 28.19 52.98
C ASN A 728 -3.18 28.82 52.57
N GLY A 729 -4.20 28.54 53.39
CA GLY A 729 -5.46 29.32 53.42
C GLY A 729 -6.66 28.75 54.19
N GLU A 730 -6.45 28.31 55.44
CA GLU A 730 -7.38 28.36 56.59
C GLU A 730 -8.85 27.79 56.57
N HIS A 731 -9.13 27.02 57.63
CA HIS A 731 -10.43 26.64 58.24
C HIS A 731 -11.21 25.41 57.71
N ALA A 732 -10.70 24.20 57.98
CA ALA A 732 -11.54 23.01 58.26
C ALA A 732 -10.72 21.81 58.84
N GLY A 733 -10.01 21.99 59.95
CA GLY A 733 -9.12 20.96 60.49
C GLY A 733 -9.26 20.76 61.99
N THR A 734 -10.22 19.93 62.44
CA THR A 734 -10.22 19.44 63.84
C THR A 734 -10.89 18.06 64.01
N TRP A 735 -11.78 17.63 63.11
CA TRP A 735 -12.53 16.38 63.30
C TRP A 735 -11.88 15.13 62.66
N GLY A 736 -11.06 15.28 61.61
CA GLY A 736 -10.43 14.15 60.91
C GLY A 736 -9.29 13.47 61.70
N VAL A 737 -8.52 14.24 62.47
CA VAL A 737 -7.34 13.72 63.19
C VAL A 737 -7.74 12.86 64.40
N VAL A 738 -8.87 13.19 65.06
CA VAL A 738 -9.39 12.41 66.18
C VAL A 738 -9.94 11.05 65.69
N PHE A 739 -10.54 11.01 64.50
CA PHE A 739 -11.07 9.78 63.94
C PHE A 739 -9.96 8.83 63.46
N LEU A 740 -8.91 9.36 62.82
CA LEU A 740 -7.79 8.56 62.32
C LEU A 740 -6.97 7.96 63.48
N THR A 741 -6.76 8.71 64.56
CA THR A 741 -6.03 8.22 65.74
C THR A 741 -6.81 7.14 66.49
N PHE A 742 -8.14 7.24 66.56
CA PHE A 742 -8.99 6.21 67.18
C PHE A 742 -8.99 4.90 66.37
N VAL A 743 -9.03 4.98 65.03
CA VAL A 743 -8.97 3.80 64.16
C VAL A 743 -7.62 3.08 64.26
N ILE A 744 -6.52 3.84 64.30
CA ILE A 744 -5.17 3.26 64.43
C ILE A 744 -5.01 2.55 65.79
N LEU A 745 -5.54 3.12 66.88
CA LEU A 745 -5.49 2.47 68.20
C LEU A 745 -6.33 1.18 68.27
N LEU A 746 -7.48 1.14 67.60
CA LEU A 746 -8.29 -0.09 67.51
C LEU A 746 -7.61 -1.19 66.70
N VAL A 747 -6.94 -0.83 65.59
CA VAL A 747 -6.21 -1.80 64.76
C VAL A 747 -5.00 -2.34 65.51
N PHE A 748 -4.22 -1.49 66.18
CA PHE A 748 -3.08 -1.93 66.99
C PHE A 748 -3.51 -2.76 68.21
N GLY A 749 -4.60 -2.39 68.88
CA GLY A 749 -5.18 -3.19 69.96
C GLY A 749 -5.63 -4.58 69.49
N GLY A 750 -6.25 -4.65 68.31
CA GLY A 750 -6.65 -5.92 67.68
C GLY A 750 -5.47 -6.81 67.31
N ILE A 751 -4.39 -6.23 66.77
CA ILE A 751 -3.17 -6.97 66.40
C ILE A 751 -2.46 -7.51 67.66
N ILE A 752 -2.37 -6.72 68.73
CA ILE A 752 -1.77 -7.16 69.99
C ILE A 752 -2.61 -8.27 70.65
N TYR A 753 -3.95 -8.12 70.65
CA TYR A 753 -4.88 -9.14 71.15
C TYR A 753 -4.79 -10.47 70.35
N MET A 754 -4.56 -10.39 69.04
CA MET A 754 -4.36 -11.55 68.16
C MET A 754 -2.97 -12.20 68.33
N ALA A 755 -1.94 -11.40 68.63
CA ALA A 755 -0.57 -11.88 68.81
C ALA A 755 -0.31 -12.52 70.18
N ALA A 756 -1.10 -12.18 71.21
CA ALA A 756 -0.91 -12.65 72.59
C ALA A 756 -1.38 -14.09 72.86
N ASN A 757 -2.16 -14.70 71.96
CA ASN A 757 -2.74 -16.03 72.19
C ASN A 757 -2.23 -17.08 71.19
N SER A 758 -1.44 -18.04 71.66
CA SER A 758 -0.72 -19.02 70.83
C SER A 758 -1.64 -19.90 69.96
N ASN A 759 -2.85 -20.19 70.42
CA ASN A 759 -3.81 -21.01 69.68
C ASN A 759 -4.48 -20.30 68.49
N ARG A 760 -4.38 -18.97 68.36
CA ARG A 760 -4.97 -18.22 67.23
C ARG A 760 -3.98 -17.97 66.09
N ARG A 761 -2.67 -17.95 66.36
CA ARG A 761 -1.61 -17.85 65.32
C ARG A 761 -1.61 -19.03 64.35
N ALA A 762 -1.92 -20.23 64.84
CA ALA A 762 -1.89 -21.46 64.02
C ALA A 762 -2.98 -21.51 62.93
N LYS A 763 -4.14 -20.86 63.14
CA LYS A 763 -5.26 -20.82 62.17
C LYS A 763 -5.05 -19.83 61.02
N VAL A 764 -4.25 -18.79 61.22
CA VAL A 764 -3.97 -17.79 60.17
C VAL A 764 -2.80 -18.25 59.28
N MET A 765 -1.81 -18.95 59.84
CA MET A 765 -0.68 -19.53 59.09
C MET A 765 -1.09 -20.68 58.14
N SER A 766 -2.28 -21.27 58.28
CA SER A 766 -2.76 -22.32 57.35
C SER A 766 -3.42 -21.78 56.08
N LEU A 767 -3.69 -20.46 56.00
CA LEU A 767 -4.27 -19.81 54.82
C LEU A 767 -3.22 -19.39 53.78
N PHE A 768 -1.93 -19.33 54.14
CA PHE A 768 -0.86 -18.82 53.28
C PHE A 768 0.16 -19.89 52.83
N ARG A 769 -0.18 -21.19 52.83
CA ARG A 769 0.78 -22.24 52.48
C ARG A 769 0.27 -23.24 51.44
N ARG A 770 0.70 -23.09 50.18
CA ARG A 770 0.86 -24.24 49.24
C ARG A 770 2.10 -24.12 48.34
N ARG A 771 3.07 -24.96 48.68
CA ARG A 771 3.87 -25.89 47.85
C ARG A 771 4.77 -25.31 46.73
N SER A 772 6.01 -25.01 47.11
CA SER A 772 7.19 -25.07 46.24
C SER A 772 7.89 -26.43 46.39
N VAL A 773 8.10 -27.16 45.29
CA VAL A 773 9.05 -28.28 45.22
C VAL A 773 10.37 -27.69 44.73
N SER A 774 11.42 -27.78 45.55
CA SER A 774 12.78 -27.38 45.22
C SER A 774 13.52 -28.55 44.57
N VAL A 775 14.12 -28.34 43.41
CA VAL A 775 15.27 -29.12 42.94
C VAL A 775 16.42 -28.14 42.73
N GLN A 776 17.53 -28.41 43.41
CA GLN A 776 18.73 -27.60 43.45
C GLN A 776 19.73 -28.20 42.47
N TYR A 777 20.34 -27.38 41.61
CA TYR A 777 21.69 -27.67 41.10
C TYR A 777 22.53 -26.40 41.05
N SER A 778 23.77 -26.56 41.53
CA SER A 778 24.79 -25.54 41.70
C SER A 778 25.56 -25.28 40.41
N ARG A 779 25.96 -24.03 40.22
CA ARG A 779 26.90 -23.56 39.20
C ARG A 779 28.29 -24.17 39.45
N VAL A 780 28.93 -24.69 38.42
CA VAL A 780 30.39 -24.90 38.36
C VAL A 780 30.90 -24.18 37.11
N LEU A 781 31.95 -23.39 37.31
CA LEU A 781 32.73 -22.68 36.29
C LEU A 781 34.00 -23.48 35.98
N SER A 782 34.52 -23.27 34.78
CA SER A 782 35.83 -23.61 34.21
C SER A 782 35.95 -24.87 33.36
N ASP A 783 36.64 -24.65 32.25
CA ASP A 783 37.10 -25.59 31.23
C ASP A 783 38.23 -26.50 31.74
N GLU A 784 38.35 -27.64 31.06
CA GLU A 784 39.40 -28.67 31.13
C GLU A 784 39.21 -29.84 32.11
N GLU A 785 39.39 -31.04 31.53
CA GLU A 785 39.38 -32.40 32.09
C GLU A 785 37.99 -33.00 32.47
N ALA A 786 37.62 -34.22 32.12
CA ALA A 786 38.11 -35.23 31.18
C ALA A 786 37.01 -36.30 31.12
N SER A 787 36.83 -36.90 29.94
CA SER A 787 36.66 -38.34 29.70
C SER A 787 35.85 -39.20 30.70
N LEU A 788 34.86 -39.91 30.13
CA LEU A 788 34.04 -41.04 30.61
C LEU A 788 32.56 -40.58 30.57
N LEU A 789 31.77 -40.91 29.55
CA LEU A 789 31.38 -42.27 29.18
C LEU A 789 30.87 -42.26 27.73
N LEU A 790 31.58 -42.96 26.84
CA LEU A 790 31.06 -43.45 25.56
C LEU A 790 30.22 -44.72 25.81
N PRO A 791 29.26 -45.01 24.93
CA PRO A 791 29.40 -46.25 24.17
C PRO A 791 29.33 -46.01 22.65
N GLN A 792 30.14 -46.79 21.95
CA GLN A 792 30.24 -46.91 20.50
C GLN A 792 29.13 -47.84 19.89
N PRO A 793 29.01 -47.88 18.55
CA PRO A 793 27.87 -48.45 17.83
C PRO A 793 28.07 -49.94 17.46
N GLY A 794 26.97 -50.71 17.41
CA GLY A 794 26.90 -52.03 16.75
C GLY A 794 25.68 -52.02 15.83
N SER A 795 25.81 -52.21 14.51
CA SER A 795 26.17 -53.40 13.72
C SER A 795 24.94 -54.16 13.24
N LEU A 796 24.89 -54.36 11.93
CA LEU A 796 23.91 -55.09 11.13
C LEU A 796 23.47 -56.45 11.69
N SER A 797 22.23 -56.83 11.38
CA SER A 797 21.88 -58.21 11.03
C SER A 797 20.81 -58.24 9.94
N ASP A 798 21.17 -58.85 8.81
CA ASP A 798 20.27 -59.31 7.75
C ASP A 798 19.51 -60.57 8.17
N SER A 799 18.42 -60.81 7.42
CA SER A 799 17.80 -62.11 7.10
C SER A 799 16.84 -62.74 8.11
N ASP A 800 15.56 -62.79 7.72
CA ASP A 800 14.88 -64.06 7.44
C ASP A 800 13.93 -63.87 6.24
N ASP A 801 14.28 -64.51 5.12
CA ASP A 801 13.36 -64.93 4.06
C ASP A 801 12.77 -66.30 4.43
N ASP A 802 11.45 -66.45 4.32
CA ASP A 802 10.82 -67.53 3.56
C ASP A 802 9.30 -67.48 3.67
N LEU A 803 8.64 -67.14 2.55
CA LEU A 803 7.50 -67.86 1.97
C LEU A 803 6.92 -67.05 0.80
N LEU A 804 7.34 -67.37 -0.43
CA LEU A 804 6.50 -67.84 -1.55
C LEU A 804 7.27 -67.78 -2.89
N THR A 805 7.80 -68.95 -3.26
CA THR A 805 8.10 -69.53 -4.60
C THR A 805 8.60 -68.66 -5.74
#